data_AF-A0A972VNM6-F1
#
_entry.id   AF-A0A972VNM6-F1
#
_cell.length_a   1.000
_cell.length_b   1.000
_cell.length_c   1.000
_cell.angle_alpha   90.00
_cell.angle_beta   90.00
_cell.angle_gamma   90.00
#
_symmetry.space_group_name_H-M   'P 1'
#
loop_
_entity.id
_entity.type
_entity.pdbx_description
1 polymer ?
#
loop_
_entity_poly.entity_id
_entity_poly.type
_entity_poly.pdbx_seq_one_letter_code
_entity_poly.pdbx_strand_id
1 'polypeptide(L)'
;MKCIYQICIILLIHNSIAVCAKPEIQSDDSRIYNHYQQLDANRIRNWMLNDGSIITYHVNGQSGLTWPENENNSIVYASGLWVAGKVNNEIRTSIVEYSSELQPGKINSGQPDDPSLDQYRIFLLNAGEFTSTDYIEWPISDGAPLDENGNPKIIGKQVAWWVANDANQATHSSVFGTQPLFIEEQVYTYCFDTLGIFQDMVVFEWTLINKGSAIDSTYIGYWSDPDLGNATDDFVGYDLDLEMGYAWNDGVDSDFGISTPSVGYVPLKTPVENESEIGITAFAKYINGGGVDWSDPESAWEAYYYLQGLNGIGNPYIDPTTGLVTPYIHSGDPVAGTGWIDPMTHSSGDRRFLMSMGPFTFAAGDTQTVSVAILIAQGRNYLNSITKLRAKAKNIKDILIDEIAADIIADDIIPLNELTSLNSLWVTLDNSTTVSSYYWSFDSLPVGSNSELTSSNLSSTEFVPDVEGTYIISLTLTATNGQSTTATSEVFALDNQAPTANFSMTQNTLVWGDLLTANATLSTDVDGDSLAYLWEAPGCILSSINSSEVSITPVSSGEKIITLYVFDEYFTSEISQSITIEPLVENIDVNYTILDTLWSQEWFFPFFNNDTLLVPISNSEIISVFNIGTYEINHIIDISLPNISNILALHNNNLYVTNYPSVQGNAGVGSLSIYALGDQWQLTPVLIDYRPGYYDISKIHFIDNYVLIRDYNSIYKTDFSNLSNPQVVTEVNYSTGRILSSVEVGQYIYIRYFEYGSNYVDVREKNSLNFVTTLNLPSLFRNISVHDELLFVGSNQVDSLWIYSITDPINPSLLTTISIPPPDFLPSYYNNGHSATYLNDSLLAIYVTDGIEIFDIQDANNPFYRGSWYNGDPRTYIKSNNSDYFLVNQPMTQFDNYSGITKISFDWLSIFSEDISPVPLNYALHPASPNPFNPTTTIRYDLPEDAYVSINVYDLLGRQIINLVNTDMTAGYRSALWNGTDRYGRPVSSGMYLYQIQAGEFVQTNQMILLK
;
A
#
# COMPACT_ATOMS: atom_id res chain seq x y z
N MET A 1 10.24 3.94 36.47
CA MET A 1 8.95 3.58 35.81
C MET A 1 8.14 4.76 35.27
N LYS A 2 8.43 6.03 35.60
CA LYS A 2 7.76 7.20 34.98
C LYS A 2 8.40 7.69 33.67
N CYS A 3 9.65 7.33 33.36
CA CYS A 3 10.41 8.01 32.30
C CYS A 3 10.31 7.38 30.89
N ILE A 4 9.91 6.11 30.71
CA ILE A 4 9.60 5.55 29.37
C ILE A 4 8.19 5.96 28.90
N TYR A 5 7.33 6.43 29.82
CA TYR A 5 5.93 6.72 29.56
C TYR A 5 5.65 8.08 28.89
N GLN A 6 6.61 9.01 28.85
CA GLN A 6 6.41 10.34 28.24
C GLN A 6 6.76 10.41 26.73
N ILE A 7 7.36 9.36 26.15
CA ILE A 7 7.81 9.31 24.75
C ILE A 7 6.63 9.21 23.74
N CYS A 8 5.41 8.90 24.20
CA CYS A 8 4.27 8.68 23.29
C CYS A 8 3.50 9.96 22.89
N ILE A 9 3.95 11.15 23.31
CA ILE A 9 3.30 12.41 22.93
C ILE A 9 4.28 13.26 22.11
N ILE A 10 4.08 13.24 20.79
CA ILE A 10 4.55 14.15 19.72
C ILE A 10 5.57 13.50 18.76
N LEU A 11 5.05 12.94 17.66
CA LEU A 11 5.50 13.13 16.28
C LEU A 11 4.37 12.64 15.34
N LEU A 12 3.61 13.58 14.77
CA LEU A 12 2.72 13.42 13.60
C LEU A 12 3.47 14.12 12.44
N ILE A 13 3.55 13.68 11.18
CA ILE A 13 2.55 13.19 10.20
C ILE A 13 3.37 12.48 9.08
N HIS A 14 2.90 11.36 8.50
CA HIS A 14 2.84 11.04 7.06
C HIS A 14 2.08 9.70 6.88
N ASN A 15 1.08 9.67 5.99
CA ASN A 15 0.25 8.49 5.71
C ASN A 15 0.89 7.60 4.65
N SER A 16 0.84 6.29 4.85
CA SER A 16 0.85 5.28 3.78
C SER A 16 0.02 4.09 4.26
N ILE A 17 -1.01 3.73 3.51
CA ILE A 17 -1.86 2.56 3.78
C ILE A 17 -1.29 1.41 2.97
N ALA A 18 -0.76 0.38 3.65
CA ALA A 18 -0.49 -0.92 3.06
C ALA A 18 -1.45 -1.93 3.68
N VAL A 19 -2.25 -2.59 2.83
CA VAL A 19 -3.07 -3.74 3.22
C VAL A 19 -2.27 -4.98 2.86
N CYS A 20 -1.70 -5.66 3.85
CA CYS A 20 -0.99 -6.91 3.62
C CYS A 20 -1.97 -8.09 3.63
N ALA A 21 -1.97 -8.89 2.56
CA ALA A 21 -2.73 -10.13 2.48
C ALA A 21 -2.00 -11.25 3.26
N LYS A 22 -2.77 -12.11 3.94
CA LYS A 22 -2.26 -13.24 4.72
C LYS A 22 -1.61 -14.30 3.80
N PRO A 23 -0.36 -14.73 4.04
CA PRO A 23 0.21 -15.92 3.39
C PRO A 23 -0.34 -17.20 4.03
N GLU A 24 -0.60 -18.24 3.23
CA GLU A 24 -0.88 -19.60 3.70
C GLU A 24 0.39 -20.30 4.21
N ILE A 25 0.27 -21.00 5.34
CA ILE A 25 1.35 -21.76 6.00
C ILE A 25 1.83 -22.92 5.11
N GLN A 26 3.15 -23.11 5.00
CA GLN A 26 3.73 -24.38 4.56
C GLN A 26 3.52 -25.44 5.65
N SER A 27 2.74 -26.46 5.32
CA SER A 27 2.34 -27.54 6.22
C SER A 27 3.50 -28.47 6.58
N ASP A 28 4.15 -28.27 7.71
CA ASP A 28 4.85 -29.38 8.39
C ASP A 28 4.87 -29.29 9.93
N ASP A 29 4.06 -28.43 10.53
CA ASP A 29 4.05 -28.27 11.98
C ASP A 29 2.78 -28.82 12.64
N SER A 30 2.98 -29.74 13.59
CA SER A 30 1.92 -30.37 14.39
C SER A 30 1.25 -29.44 15.42
N ARG A 31 1.59 -28.14 15.42
CA ARG A 31 1.08 -27.10 16.32
C ARG A 31 -0.22 -26.46 15.79
N ILE A 32 -1.36 -27.11 16.06
CA ILE A 32 -2.70 -26.73 15.54
C ILE A 32 -3.24 -25.39 16.07
N TYR A 33 -2.62 -24.81 17.12
CA TYR A 33 -3.17 -23.67 17.88
C TYR A 33 -2.35 -22.38 17.79
N ASN A 34 -1.30 -22.36 16.98
CA ASN A 34 -0.39 -21.21 16.92
C ASN A 34 -0.93 -20.14 15.98
N HIS A 35 -1.01 -18.91 16.50
CA HIS A 35 -1.29 -17.71 15.72
C HIS A 35 0.02 -16.95 15.50
N TYR A 36 0.24 -16.48 14.27
CA TYR A 36 1.40 -15.68 13.90
C TYR A 36 0.98 -14.29 13.46
N GLN A 37 1.88 -13.33 13.67
CA GLN A 37 1.80 -11.98 13.14
C GLN A 37 3.19 -11.54 12.69
N GLN A 38 3.22 -10.58 11.77
CA GLN A 38 4.44 -9.90 11.39
C GLN A 38 4.42 -8.49 11.97
N LEU A 39 5.44 -8.16 12.75
CA LEU A 39 5.77 -6.79 13.03
C LEU A 39 6.55 -6.25 11.83
N ASP A 40 6.06 -5.18 11.23
CA ASP A 40 6.60 -4.58 10.00
C ASP A 40 6.65 -3.04 10.16
N ALA A 41 7.77 -2.58 10.71
CA ALA A 41 7.98 -1.18 11.06
C ALA A 41 9.48 -0.90 11.21
N ASN A 42 9.88 0.35 11.07
CA ASN A 42 11.25 0.78 11.38
C ASN A 42 12.35 0.10 10.54
N ARG A 43 12.06 -0.23 9.27
CA ARG A 43 12.90 -1.07 8.39
C ARG A 43 13.13 -2.50 8.90
N ILE A 44 12.41 -2.92 9.94
CA ILE A 44 12.48 -4.26 10.53
C ILE A 44 11.22 -5.03 10.14
N ARG A 45 11.42 -6.23 9.60
CA ARG A 45 10.36 -7.25 9.53
C ARG A 45 10.67 -8.37 10.51
N ASN A 46 9.74 -8.64 11.41
CA ASN A 46 9.86 -9.67 12.43
C ASN A 46 8.61 -10.56 12.50
N TRP A 47 8.79 -11.87 12.33
CA TRP A 47 7.74 -12.87 12.54
C TRP A 47 7.70 -13.30 14.00
N MET A 48 6.48 -13.47 14.53
CA MET A 48 6.22 -13.85 15.92
C MET A 48 5.15 -14.94 16.00
N LEU A 49 5.22 -15.77 17.04
CA LEU A 49 4.17 -16.72 17.42
C LEU A 49 3.67 -16.45 18.84
N ASN A 50 2.41 -16.76 19.09
CA ASN A 50 1.78 -16.63 20.41
C ASN A 50 2.19 -17.72 21.43
N ASP A 51 3.25 -18.50 21.14
CA ASP A 51 3.82 -19.54 22.01
C ASP A 51 5.11 -19.06 22.71
N GLY A 52 5.36 -17.76 22.76
CA GLY A 52 6.56 -17.18 23.38
C GLY A 52 7.72 -16.96 22.39
N SER A 53 7.64 -17.48 21.17
CA SER A 53 8.63 -17.22 20.11
C SER A 53 8.53 -15.77 19.62
N ILE A 54 9.44 -14.91 20.08
CA ILE A 54 9.46 -13.48 19.75
C ILE A 54 10.11 -13.18 18.39
N ILE A 55 10.94 -14.09 17.89
CA ILE A 55 11.52 -14.08 16.55
C ILE A 55 11.50 -15.53 16.07
N THR A 56 10.90 -15.81 14.91
CA THR A 56 10.68 -17.21 14.49
C THR A 56 10.67 -17.43 13.00
N TYR A 57 11.38 -18.49 12.59
CA TYR A 57 11.43 -18.98 11.22
C TYR A 57 10.25 -19.88 10.83
N HIS A 58 9.44 -20.34 11.79
CA HIS A 58 8.39 -21.35 11.56
C HIS A 58 7.28 -20.91 10.61
N VAL A 59 7.13 -19.61 10.37
CA VAL A 59 6.05 -19.09 9.51
C VAL A 59 6.29 -19.39 8.04
N ASN A 60 7.52 -19.20 7.57
CA ASN A 60 7.88 -19.27 6.14
C ASN A 60 9.19 -20.03 5.87
N GLY A 61 9.83 -20.59 6.90
CA GLY A 61 11.12 -21.27 6.81
C GLY A 61 12.33 -20.34 6.61
N GLN A 62 12.12 -19.02 6.66
CA GLN A 62 13.15 -18.00 6.49
C GLN A 62 13.47 -17.35 7.84
N SER A 63 14.51 -16.51 7.88
CA SER A 63 14.89 -15.77 9.08
C SER A 63 13.69 -15.06 9.73
N GLY A 64 13.60 -15.16 11.05
CA GLY A 64 12.49 -14.57 11.80
C GLY A 64 12.54 -13.03 11.79
N LEU A 65 13.73 -12.44 11.90
CA LEU A 65 13.96 -11.00 11.83
C LEU A 65 14.87 -10.66 10.65
N THR A 66 14.36 -9.82 9.74
CA THR A 66 15.06 -9.36 8.54
C THR A 66 15.20 -7.85 8.51
N TRP A 67 16.28 -7.39 7.88
CA TRP A 67 16.60 -5.97 7.70
C TRP A 67 17.60 -5.76 6.54
N PRO A 68 17.49 -4.67 5.75
CA PRO A 68 16.39 -3.70 5.79
C PRO A 68 15.12 -4.30 5.17
N GLU A 69 13.96 -3.75 5.55
CA GLU A 69 12.61 -4.21 5.16
C GLU A 69 12.43 -4.50 3.66
N ASN A 70 13.22 -3.91 2.76
CA ASN A 70 13.08 -4.12 1.31
C ASN A 70 13.98 -5.21 0.72
N GLU A 71 14.94 -5.74 1.48
CA GLU A 71 15.97 -6.66 0.97
C GLU A 71 15.82 -8.10 1.46
N ASN A 72 15.01 -8.33 2.51
CA ASN A 72 14.80 -9.64 3.15
C ASN A 72 16.09 -10.32 3.68
N ASN A 73 17.18 -9.57 3.87
CA ASN A 73 18.42 -10.13 4.41
C ASN A 73 18.24 -10.51 5.89
N SER A 74 18.82 -11.64 6.30
CA SER A 74 18.70 -12.18 7.65
C SER A 74 19.46 -11.33 8.68
N ILE A 75 18.90 -11.19 9.88
CA ILE A 75 19.60 -10.62 11.05
C ILE A 75 19.54 -11.58 12.25
N VAL A 76 18.34 -12.08 12.57
CA VAL A 76 18.13 -13.03 13.67
C VAL A 76 17.20 -14.13 13.21
N TYR A 77 17.68 -15.36 13.23
CA TYR A 77 16.92 -16.50 12.76
C TYR A 77 15.80 -16.88 13.72
N ALA A 78 16.13 -16.99 15.02
CA ALA A 78 15.18 -17.30 16.08
C ALA A 78 15.61 -16.69 17.42
N SER A 79 14.63 -16.36 18.27
CA SER A 79 14.89 -15.84 19.63
C SER A 79 13.70 -16.08 20.56
N GLY A 80 14.00 -16.18 21.85
CA GLY A 80 13.05 -16.55 22.90
C GLY A 80 13.62 -16.34 24.30
N LEU A 81 12.78 -16.58 25.30
CA LEU A 81 13.17 -16.48 26.72
C LEU A 81 13.34 -17.88 27.33
N TRP A 82 14.38 -18.02 28.14
CA TRP A 82 14.65 -19.22 28.93
C TRP A 82 14.43 -18.89 30.40
N VAL A 83 13.54 -19.61 31.08
CA VAL A 83 13.38 -19.51 32.53
C VAL A 83 13.74 -20.86 33.14
N ALA A 84 14.66 -20.88 34.09
CA ALA A 84 15.03 -22.12 34.79
C ALA A 84 15.33 -21.88 36.26
N GLY A 85 15.01 -22.86 37.09
CA GLY A 85 15.24 -22.78 38.52
C GLY A 85 14.88 -24.07 39.25
N LYS A 86 14.91 -24.02 40.58
CA LYS A 86 14.70 -25.20 41.43
C LYS A 86 13.35 -25.14 42.13
N VAL A 87 12.52 -26.15 41.90
CA VAL A 87 11.28 -26.37 42.63
C VAL A 87 11.42 -27.66 43.42
N ASN A 88 11.33 -27.59 44.75
CA ASN A 88 11.59 -28.74 45.63
C ASN A 88 12.95 -29.42 45.38
N ASN A 89 13.99 -28.63 45.06
CA ASN A 89 15.34 -29.09 44.75
C ASN A 89 15.48 -29.91 43.44
N GLU A 90 14.45 -29.91 42.59
CA GLU A 90 14.48 -30.42 41.21
C GLU A 90 14.59 -29.23 40.24
N ILE A 91 15.44 -29.36 39.22
CA ILE A 91 15.51 -28.36 38.14
C ILE A 91 14.29 -28.48 37.26
N ARG A 92 13.71 -27.33 36.94
CA ARG A 92 12.61 -27.16 36.01
C ARG A 92 12.91 -26.00 35.08
N THR A 93 12.38 -26.08 33.87
CA THR A 93 12.63 -25.14 32.79
C THR A 93 11.31 -24.67 32.18
N SER A 94 11.34 -23.54 31.52
CA SER A 94 10.34 -23.04 30.57
C SER A 94 11.15 -22.37 29.47
N ILE A 95 11.30 -23.07 28.35
CA ILE A 95 12.25 -22.71 27.30
C ILE A 95 11.55 -22.36 26.00
N VAL A 96 11.98 -21.26 25.39
CA VAL A 96 11.70 -20.93 24.00
C VAL A 96 13.03 -20.89 23.23
N GLU A 97 13.17 -21.78 22.26
CA GLU A 97 14.25 -21.83 21.28
C GLU A 97 13.66 -22.10 19.88
N TYR A 98 14.24 -23.00 19.09
CA TYR A 98 13.58 -23.54 17.88
C TYR A 98 12.26 -24.24 18.18
N SER A 99 12.06 -24.73 19.40
CA SER A 99 10.78 -25.23 19.90
C SER A 99 10.39 -24.46 21.16
N SER A 100 9.10 -24.47 21.50
CA SER A 100 8.61 -23.82 22.72
C SER A 100 8.03 -24.85 23.68
N GLU A 101 8.33 -24.69 24.97
CA GLU A 101 7.67 -25.37 26.09
C GLU A 101 6.39 -24.64 26.55
N LEU A 102 6.08 -23.48 25.95
CA LEU A 102 4.88 -22.70 26.23
C LEU A 102 3.77 -22.97 25.21
N GLN A 103 2.53 -22.71 25.63
CA GLN A 103 1.35 -22.67 24.78
C GLN A 103 0.63 -21.31 24.91
N PRO A 104 -0.20 -20.93 23.95
CA PRO A 104 -1.04 -19.73 24.07
C PRO A 104 -1.96 -19.76 25.29
N GLY A 105 -2.19 -18.59 25.87
CA GLY A 105 -3.16 -18.38 26.95
C GLY A 105 -2.56 -18.27 28.35
N LYS A 106 -3.45 -18.10 29.32
CA LYS A 106 -3.11 -17.88 30.73
C LYS A 106 -3.14 -19.16 31.57
N ILE A 107 -2.69 -19.03 32.82
CA ILE A 107 -2.91 -20.03 33.86
C ILE A 107 -4.09 -19.61 34.75
N ASN A 108 -5.18 -20.39 34.67
CA ASN A 108 -6.39 -20.21 35.46
C ASN A 108 -6.47 -21.24 36.59
N SER A 109 -6.39 -20.77 37.85
CA SER A 109 -6.47 -21.64 39.05
C SER A 109 -5.48 -22.82 39.02
N GLY A 110 -4.27 -22.60 38.51
CA GLY A 110 -3.22 -23.62 38.42
C GLY A 110 -3.38 -24.61 37.27
N GLN A 111 -4.21 -24.32 36.27
CA GLN A 111 -4.35 -25.09 35.03
C GLN A 111 -4.15 -24.16 33.82
N PRO A 112 -3.53 -24.63 32.72
CA PRO A 112 -3.50 -23.87 31.48
C PRO A 112 -4.92 -23.69 30.94
N ASP A 113 -5.21 -22.53 30.35
CA ASP A 113 -6.46 -22.33 29.61
C ASP A 113 -6.43 -22.99 28.22
N ASP A 114 -7.57 -23.02 27.54
CA ASP A 114 -7.69 -23.56 26.17
C ASP A 114 -6.90 -22.69 25.18
N PRO A 115 -5.80 -23.21 24.60
CA PRO A 115 -4.93 -22.44 23.70
C PRO A 115 -5.60 -22.13 22.34
N SER A 116 -6.73 -22.75 22.02
CA SER A 116 -7.44 -22.54 20.76
C SER A 116 -8.37 -21.32 20.76
N LEU A 117 -8.54 -20.66 21.91
CA LEU A 117 -9.41 -19.48 22.01
C LEU A 117 -8.81 -18.30 21.26
N ASP A 118 -9.61 -17.67 20.40
CA ASP A 118 -9.21 -16.54 19.57
C ASP A 118 -8.68 -15.34 20.38
N GLN A 119 -9.09 -15.20 21.64
CA GLN A 119 -8.58 -14.17 22.55
C GLN A 119 -7.09 -14.33 22.91
N TYR A 120 -6.47 -15.47 22.57
CA TYR A 120 -5.04 -15.73 22.78
C TYR A 120 -4.23 -15.63 21.48
N ARG A 121 -4.79 -15.02 20.44
CA ARG A 121 -4.05 -14.59 19.26
C ARG A 121 -3.06 -13.47 19.60
N ILE A 122 -2.17 -13.16 18.66
CA ILE A 122 -1.33 -11.96 18.73
C ILE A 122 -2.18 -10.77 18.28
N PHE A 123 -2.36 -9.80 19.17
CA PHE A 123 -3.00 -8.52 18.86
C PHE A 123 -1.94 -7.59 18.27
N LEU A 124 -2.20 -7.01 17.10
CA LEU A 124 -1.28 -6.11 16.39
C LEU A 124 -1.99 -4.78 16.11
N LEU A 125 -1.41 -3.67 16.55
CA LEU A 125 -1.97 -2.33 16.37
C LEU A 125 -0.95 -1.39 15.74
N ASN A 126 -1.41 -0.60 14.77
CA ASN A 126 -0.65 0.50 14.20
C ASN A 126 -1.00 1.84 14.86
N ALA A 127 -0.07 2.78 14.83
CA ALA A 127 -0.30 4.15 15.26
C ALA A 127 -1.46 4.78 14.47
N GLY A 128 -2.40 5.41 15.18
CA GLY A 128 -3.59 6.04 14.58
C GLY A 128 -4.74 5.08 14.28
N GLU A 129 -4.61 3.79 14.62
CA GLU A 129 -5.66 2.79 14.46
C GLU A 129 -6.59 2.77 15.68
N PHE A 130 -7.87 3.15 15.50
CA PHE A 130 -8.84 3.27 16.62
C PHE A 130 -10.11 2.44 16.43
N THR A 131 -10.27 1.77 15.29
CA THR A 131 -11.52 1.10 14.90
C THR A 131 -11.32 -0.35 14.49
N SER A 132 -10.11 -0.88 14.56
CA SER A 132 -9.85 -2.26 14.18
C SER A 132 -10.34 -3.24 15.23
N THR A 133 -10.49 -4.49 14.81
CA THR A 133 -10.90 -5.58 15.70
C THR A 133 -9.93 -5.70 16.88
N ASP A 134 -8.62 -5.66 16.65
CA ASP A 134 -7.63 -5.77 17.72
C ASP A 134 -7.67 -4.57 18.69
N TYR A 135 -8.04 -3.37 18.22
CA TYR A 135 -8.16 -2.20 19.09
C TYR A 135 -9.39 -2.32 20.00
N ILE A 136 -10.52 -2.75 19.42
CA ILE A 136 -11.79 -2.91 20.14
C ILE A 136 -11.73 -4.08 21.12
N GLU A 137 -11.06 -5.17 20.73
CA GLU A 137 -10.94 -6.41 21.51
C GLU A 137 -9.68 -6.48 22.35
N TRP A 138 -8.94 -5.36 22.49
CA TRP A 138 -7.70 -5.30 23.25
C TRP A 138 -7.86 -5.95 24.63
N PRO A 139 -7.07 -6.99 24.97
CA PRO A 139 -7.43 -7.92 26.03
C PRO A 139 -6.97 -7.41 27.41
N ILE A 140 -7.61 -6.35 27.88
CA ILE A 140 -7.28 -5.66 29.14
C ILE A 140 -7.38 -6.59 30.35
N SER A 141 -8.39 -7.47 30.38
CA SER A 141 -8.56 -8.48 31.43
C SER A 141 -7.38 -9.46 31.49
N ASP A 142 -6.54 -9.45 30.47
CA ASP A 142 -5.46 -10.38 30.24
C ASP A 142 -4.08 -9.81 30.49
N GLY A 143 -4.04 -8.53 30.88
CA GLY A 143 -2.81 -7.83 31.23
C GLY A 143 -2.31 -6.91 30.13
N ALA A 144 -3.04 -6.79 29.01
CA ALA A 144 -2.65 -5.91 27.93
C ALA A 144 -2.57 -4.44 28.41
N PRO A 145 -1.48 -3.72 28.08
CA PRO A 145 -1.22 -2.42 28.66
C PRO A 145 -2.18 -1.34 28.14
N LEU A 146 -2.44 -0.35 29.00
CA LEU A 146 -3.28 0.81 28.71
C LEU A 146 -2.50 2.12 28.81
N ASP A 147 -2.94 3.12 28.05
CA ASP A 147 -2.50 4.51 28.19
C ASP A 147 -3.17 5.19 29.42
N GLU A 148 -2.83 6.46 29.66
CA GLU A 148 -3.38 7.24 30.79
C GLU A 148 -4.90 7.48 30.70
N ASN A 149 -5.48 7.31 29.50
CA ASN A 149 -6.91 7.50 29.22
C ASN A 149 -7.70 6.18 29.29
N GLY A 150 -7.03 5.04 29.49
CA GLY A 150 -7.64 3.72 29.51
C GLY A 150 -7.85 3.10 28.13
N ASN A 151 -7.20 3.61 27.08
CA ASN A 151 -7.16 3.04 25.74
C ASN A 151 -5.96 2.09 25.59
N PRO A 152 -5.93 1.20 24.56
CA PRO A 152 -4.75 0.40 24.25
C PRO A 152 -3.49 1.25 24.21
N LYS A 153 -2.44 0.82 24.92
CA LYS A 153 -1.15 1.51 24.91
C LYS A 153 -0.47 1.26 23.56
N ILE A 154 -0.26 2.31 22.77
CA ILE A 154 0.47 2.25 21.50
C ILE A 154 1.74 3.09 21.65
N ILE A 155 2.91 2.45 21.49
CA ILE A 155 4.23 3.08 21.53
C ILE A 155 4.83 2.95 20.14
N GLY A 156 5.32 4.06 19.58
CA GLY A 156 5.93 4.05 18.25
C GLY A 156 4.92 3.82 17.12
N LYS A 157 5.37 3.19 16.03
CA LYS A 157 4.61 2.92 14.81
C LYS A 157 3.64 1.76 14.97
N GLN A 158 4.10 0.69 15.60
CA GLN A 158 3.38 -0.57 15.66
C GLN A 158 3.70 -1.28 16.97
N VAL A 159 2.67 -1.88 17.56
CA VAL A 159 2.77 -2.65 18.79
C VAL A 159 2.10 -4.01 18.62
N ALA A 160 2.63 -5.03 19.31
CA ALA A 160 1.96 -6.30 19.45
C ALA A 160 1.89 -6.77 20.90
N TRP A 161 0.85 -7.53 21.23
CA TRP A 161 0.66 -8.11 22.56
C TRP A 161 0.07 -9.53 22.49
N TRP A 162 0.57 -10.42 23.35
CA TRP A 162 -0.02 -11.75 23.58
C TRP A 162 0.34 -12.29 24.97
N VAL A 163 -0.27 -13.43 25.34
CA VAL A 163 0.03 -14.16 26.56
C VAL A 163 0.24 -15.65 26.28
N ALA A 164 1.25 -16.24 26.91
CA ALA A 164 1.60 -17.65 26.81
C ALA A 164 1.94 -18.23 28.20
N ASN A 165 1.96 -19.56 28.33
CA ASN A 165 2.33 -20.23 29.59
C ASN A 165 2.87 -21.64 29.39
N ASP A 166 3.64 -22.14 30.35
CA ASP A 166 4.26 -23.48 30.32
C ASP A 166 3.46 -24.57 31.08
N ALA A 167 2.27 -24.26 31.60
CA ALA A 167 1.56 -25.13 32.55
C ALA A 167 0.97 -26.40 31.92
N ASN A 168 0.91 -26.50 30.59
CA ASN A 168 0.41 -27.70 29.92
C ASN A 168 1.48 -28.79 29.85
N GLN A 169 1.40 -29.70 30.82
CA GLN A 169 2.30 -30.84 30.93
C GLN A 169 2.37 -31.74 29.67
N ALA A 170 1.33 -31.75 28.83
CA ALA A 170 1.31 -32.57 27.61
C ALA A 170 2.17 -31.99 26.48
N THR A 171 2.33 -30.67 26.43
CA THR A 171 3.10 -29.95 25.39
C THR A 171 4.45 -29.45 25.90
N HIS A 172 4.63 -29.36 27.22
CA HIS A 172 5.84 -28.83 27.86
C HIS A 172 7.10 -29.69 27.67
N SER A 173 7.00 -30.98 27.33
CA SER A 173 8.17 -31.87 27.24
C SER A 173 8.93 -31.77 25.91
N SER A 174 8.77 -30.69 25.15
CA SER A 174 9.27 -30.52 23.78
C SER A 174 10.77 -30.23 23.71
N VAL A 175 11.36 -29.58 24.73
CA VAL A 175 12.78 -29.18 24.72
C VAL A 175 13.61 -30.05 25.66
N PHE A 176 13.52 -29.88 26.99
CA PHE A 176 14.35 -30.65 27.95
C PHE A 176 13.57 -31.65 28.82
N GLY A 177 12.26 -31.74 28.64
CA GLY A 177 11.43 -32.77 29.26
C GLY A 177 11.29 -32.67 30.78
N THR A 178 11.43 -31.46 31.34
CA THR A 178 11.22 -31.24 32.78
C THR A 178 9.73 -31.17 33.14
N GLN A 179 9.42 -30.91 34.41
CA GLN A 179 8.06 -30.57 34.82
C GLN A 179 7.86 -29.05 34.71
N PRO A 180 6.66 -28.56 34.39
CA PRO A 180 6.38 -27.13 34.32
C PRO A 180 6.78 -26.35 35.56
N LEU A 181 7.25 -25.12 35.33
CA LEU A 181 7.43 -24.07 36.34
C LEU A 181 6.11 -23.39 36.69
N PHE A 182 5.10 -23.41 35.80
CA PHE A 182 3.86 -22.64 35.89
C PHE A 182 4.12 -21.11 35.82
N ILE A 183 4.92 -20.71 34.83
CA ILE A 183 5.14 -19.31 34.46
C ILE A 183 4.12 -18.92 33.38
N GLU A 184 3.48 -17.78 33.59
CA GLU A 184 2.70 -17.06 32.59
C GLU A 184 3.55 -15.89 32.07
N GLU A 185 3.68 -15.79 30.76
CA GLU A 185 4.43 -14.74 30.05
C GLU A 185 3.46 -13.85 29.28
N GLN A 186 3.38 -12.57 29.66
CA GLN A 186 2.68 -11.54 28.89
C GLN A 186 3.72 -10.73 28.13
N VAL A 187 3.68 -10.78 26.80
CA VAL A 187 4.68 -10.15 25.93
C VAL A 187 4.08 -8.92 25.29
N TYR A 188 4.81 -7.81 25.37
CA TYR A 188 4.48 -6.55 24.71
C TYR A 188 5.70 -6.10 23.90
N THR A 189 5.53 -5.94 22.59
CA THR A 189 6.61 -5.53 21.68
C THR A 189 6.20 -4.31 20.88
N TYR A 190 7.18 -3.48 20.54
CA TYR A 190 6.94 -2.24 19.80
C TYR A 190 8.16 -1.78 18.99
N CYS A 191 7.86 -1.07 17.90
CA CYS A 191 8.83 -0.44 17.01
C CYS A 191 8.47 1.02 16.76
N PHE A 192 9.47 1.87 16.56
CA PHE A 192 9.30 3.30 16.34
C PHE A 192 9.13 3.65 14.85
N ASP A 193 8.54 4.81 14.54
CA ASP A 193 8.40 5.33 13.16
C ASP A 193 9.44 6.41 12.84
N THR A 194 10.50 6.52 13.64
CA THR A 194 11.32 7.74 13.70
C THR A 194 12.72 7.52 13.14
N LEU A 195 13.17 8.47 12.33
CA LEU A 195 14.58 8.66 11.98
C LEU A 195 15.39 9.02 13.24
N GLY A 196 16.65 8.58 13.31
CA GLY A 196 17.56 8.92 14.41
C GLY A 196 17.82 7.79 15.40
N ILE A 197 17.96 8.13 16.70
CA ILE A 197 18.46 7.22 17.75
C ILE A 197 17.62 5.94 17.90
N PHE A 198 16.32 5.97 17.56
CA PHE A 198 15.42 4.82 17.64
C PHE A 198 15.17 4.10 16.31
N GLN A 199 15.80 4.54 15.22
CA GLN A 199 15.74 3.84 13.93
C GLN A 199 16.31 2.42 14.09
N ASP A 200 15.87 1.42 13.33
CA ASP A 200 16.37 0.01 13.38
C ASP A 200 16.49 -0.56 14.80
N MET A 201 15.44 -0.36 15.58
CA MET A 201 15.29 -0.87 16.93
C MET A 201 13.90 -1.48 17.12
N VAL A 202 13.87 -2.65 17.76
CA VAL A 202 12.66 -3.29 18.28
C VAL A 202 12.84 -3.59 19.76
N VAL A 203 11.80 -3.39 20.57
CA VAL A 203 11.84 -3.66 22.01
C VAL A 203 10.84 -4.75 22.34
N PHE A 204 11.28 -5.73 23.14
CA PHE A 204 10.42 -6.75 23.72
C PHE A 204 10.39 -6.56 25.25
N GLU A 205 9.18 -6.47 25.82
CA GLU A 205 8.94 -6.45 27.26
C GLU A 205 8.13 -7.69 27.67
N TRP A 206 8.61 -8.40 28.69
CA TRP A 206 7.92 -9.51 29.32
C TRP A 206 7.44 -9.10 30.71
N THR A 207 6.18 -9.42 31.00
CA THR A 207 5.68 -9.53 32.37
C THR A 207 5.56 -11.01 32.70
N LEU A 208 6.46 -11.49 33.55
CA LEU A 208 6.54 -12.89 33.97
C LEU A 208 5.82 -13.04 35.31
N ILE A 209 4.89 -13.97 35.40
CA ILE A 209 4.10 -14.21 36.63
C ILE A 209 4.30 -15.65 37.07
N ASN A 210 4.83 -15.84 38.28
CA ASN A 210 4.92 -17.18 38.87
C ASN A 210 3.55 -17.60 39.42
N LYS A 211 2.84 -18.46 38.69
CA LYS A 211 1.53 -19.00 39.10
C LYS A 211 1.66 -20.36 39.80
N GLY A 212 2.89 -20.84 39.98
CA GLY A 212 3.23 -22.12 40.60
C GLY A 212 3.67 -21.99 42.06
N SER A 213 4.63 -22.85 42.42
CA SER A 213 5.33 -22.79 43.71
C SER A 213 6.53 -21.84 43.63
N ALA A 214 7.09 -21.47 44.78
CA ALA A 214 8.32 -20.67 44.79
C ALA A 214 9.45 -21.41 44.06
N ILE A 215 10.17 -20.69 43.20
CA ILE A 215 11.30 -21.19 42.43
C ILE A 215 12.57 -20.58 43.02
N ASP A 216 13.45 -21.44 43.53
CA ASP A 216 14.73 -21.03 44.11
C ASP A 216 15.82 -21.01 43.02
N SER A 217 16.80 -20.11 43.17
CA SER A 217 17.93 -19.98 42.25
C SER A 217 17.47 -19.85 40.79
N THR A 218 16.50 -18.96 40.57
CA THR A 218 15.89 -18.72 39.26
C THR A 218 16.80 -17.87 38.40
N TYR A 219 16.95 -18.28 37.15
CA TYR A 219 17.63 -17.52 36.11
C TYR A 219 16.65 -17.27 34.96
N ILE A 220 16.76 -16.09 34.37
CA ILE A 220 16.10 -15.73 33.11
C ILE A 220 17.21 -15.49 32.09
N GLY A 221 17.18 -16.21 30.97
CA GLY A 221 18.12 -16.07 29.86
C GLY A 221 17.41 -15.53 28.63
N TYR A 222 17.92 -14.45 28.05
CA TYR A 222 17.56 -14.07 26.70
C TYR A 222 18.39 -14.91 25.73
N TRP A 223 17.72 -15.77 24.96
CA TRP A 223 18.34 -16.65 23.98
C TRP A 223 18.23 -16.06 22.58
N SER A 224 19.30 -16.15 21.80
CA SER A 224 19.27 -15.74 20.40
C SER A 224 20.13 -16.63 19.51
N ASP A 225 19.63 -16.82 18.31
CA ASP A 225 20.32 -17.36 17.14
C ASP A 225 20.49 -16.25 16.10
N PRO A 226 21.52 -15.38 16.25
CA PRO A 226 21.82 -14.35 15.26
C PRO A 226 22.38 -14.97 13.97
N ASP A 227 21.84 -14.54 12.84
CA ASP A 227 22.25 -14.94 11.49
C ASP A 227 22.38 -13.68 10.65
N LEU A 228 23.56 -13.03 10.62
CA LEU A 228 23.76 -11.77 9.89
C LEU A 228 24.05 -12.07 8.42
N GLY A 229 22.98 -12.25 7.64
CA GLY A 229 23.09 -12.73 6.28
C GLY A 229 23.44 -14.20 6.29
N ASN A 230 24.68 -14.54 5.95
CA ASN A 230 25.16 -15.91 5.98
C ASN A 230 25.59 -16.34 7.39
N ALA A 231 24.80 -17.20 8.02
CA ALA A 231 25.11 -17.74 9.36
C ALA A 231 26.48 -18.43 9.50
N THR A 232 27.21 -18.72 8.41
CA THR A 232 28.51 -19.41 8.48
C THR A 232 29.73 -18.50 8.66
N ASP A 233 29.55 -17.18 8.68
CA ASP A 233 30.62 -16.20 8.88
C ASP A 233 30.38 -15.26 10.07
N ASP A 234 29.57 -15.68 11.04
CA ASP A 234 29.27 -14.86 12.22
C ASP A 234 30.21 -15.07 13.42
N PHE A 235 30.24 -14.09 14.31
CA PHE A 235 30.84 -14.11 15.64
C PHE A 235 29.91 -13.46 16.67
N VAL A 236 30.11 -13.77 17.95
CA VAL A 236 29.32 -13.17 19.05
C VAL A 236 30.21 -12.66 20.19
N GLY A 237 29.74 -11.66 20.93
CA GLY A 237 30.52 -11.03 21.99
C GLY A 237 29.65 -10.33 23.03
N TYR A 238 30.31 -9.89 24.10
CA TYR A 238 29.65 -9.20 25.20
C TYR A 238 30.38 -7.91 25.58
N ASP A 239 29.69 -6.78 25.55
CA ASP A 239 30.22 -5.50 25.97
C ASP A 239 29.88 -5.26 27.45
N LEU A 240 30.90 -5.26 28.31
CA LEU A 240 30.72 -5.14 29.76
C LEU A 240 30.20 -3.76 30.19
N ASP A 241 30.64 -2.69 29.53
CA ASP A 241 30.30 -1.32 29.93
C ASP A 241 28.86 -0.98 29.51
N LEU A 242 28.42 -1.52 28.37
CA LEU A 242 27.06 -1.34 27.86
C LEU A 242 26.09 -2.44 28.32
N GLU A 243 26.59 -3.50 28.95
CA GLU A 243 25.88 -4.74 29.28
C GLU A 243 25.17 -5.37 28.07
N MET A 244 25.82 -5.32 26.89
CA MET A 244 25.21 -5.66 25.61
C MET A 244 25.80 -6.96 25.04
N GLY A 245 24.96 -7.95 24.75
CA GLY A 245 25.35 -9.04 23.85
C GLY A 245 25.26 -8.57 22.40
N TYR A 246 26.14 -9.03 21.51
CA TYR A 246 26.11 -8.62 20.11
C TYR A 246 26.70 -9.67 19.17
N ALA A 247 26.36 -9.57 17.89
CA ALA A 247 26.92 -10.36 16.81
C ALA A 247 27.48 -9.47 15.69
N TRP A 248 28.51 -9.96 15.00
CA TRP A 248 29.14 -9.30 13.86
C TRP A 248 29.76 -10.33 12.91
N ASN A 249 30.06 -9.92 11.68
CA ASN A 249 30.54 -10.79 10.61
C ASN A 249 32.09 -10.89 10.54
N ASP A 250 32.63 -12.00 10.05
CA ASP A 250 34.05 -12.28 9.77
C ASP A 250 34.51 -11.74 8.41
N GLY A 251 34.14 -10.52 8.08
CA GLY A 251 34.56 -9.86 6.85
C GLY A 251 33.41 -9.46 5.94
N VAL A 252 33.58 -9.77 4.65
CA VAL A 252 32.61 -9.47 3.59
C VAL A 252 31.56 -10.58 3.59
N ASP A 253 30.31 -10.19 3.81
CA ASP A 253 29.16 -11.10 3.79
C ASP A 253 28.61 -11.27 2.37
N SER A 254 27.99 -12.42 2.07
CA SER A 254 27.42 -12.66 0.74
C SER A 254 26.15 -11.87 0.45
N ASP A 255 25.38 -11.53 1.50
CA ASP A 255 24.10 -10.84 1.39
C ASP A 255 24.25 -9.33 1.56
N PHE A 256 25.14 -8.90 2.48
CA PHE A 256 25.38 -7.49 2.81
C PHE A 256 26.67 -6.90 2.22
N GLY A 257 27.56 -7.71 1.64
CA GLY A 257 28.83 -7.23 1.09
C GLY A 257 29.81 -6.76 2.18
N ILE A 258 30.59 -5.71 1.89
CA ILE A 258 31.63 -5.23 2.82
C ILE A 258 31.05 -4.56 4.07
N SER A 259 29.86 -3.98 3.95
CA SER A 259 29.18 -3.18 4.97
C SER A 259 28.15 -4.00 5.75
N THR A 260 28.49 -5.21 6.16
CA THR A 260 27.56 -6.05 6.96
C THR A 260 27.16 -5.36 8.26
N PRO A 261 25.87 -5.32 8.63
CA PRO A 261 25.43 -4.74 9.89
C PRO A 261 25.94 -5.56 11.10
N SER A 262 25.84 -4.96 12.27
CA SER A 262 25.95 -5.67 13.56
C SER A 262 24.62 -5.58 14.30
N VAL A 263 24.27 -6.64 15.02
CA VAL A 263 23.06 -6.70 15.86
C VAL A 263 23.45 -6.78 17.34
N GLY A 264 22.81 -5.98 18.17
CA GLY A 264 23.07 -5.89 19.61
C GLY A 264 21.80 -6.01 20.45
N TYR A 265 21.97 -6.50 21.67
CA TYR A 265 20.89 -6.86 22.59
C TYR A 265 21.16 -6.15 23.91
N VAL A 266 20.36 -5.12 24.20
CA VAL A 266 20.56 -4.24 25.36
C VAL A 266 19.43 -4.46 26.37
N PRO A 267 19.72 -4.89 27.60
CA PRO A 267 18.71 -4.96 28.66
C PRO A 267 18.28 -3.54 29.05
N LEU A 268 16.97 -3.27 28.99
CA LEU A 268 16.38 -2.02 29.47
C LEU A 268 15.81 -2.17 30.88
N LYS A 269 15.42 -3.39 31.26
CA LYS A 269 15.00 -3.78 32.60
C LYS A 269 15.42 -5.23 32.87
N THR A 270 15.87 -5.48 34.08
CA THR A 270 16.16 -6.83 34.57
C THR A 270 15.30 -7.17 35.79
N PRO A 271 15.22 -8.46 36.21
CA PRO A 271 14.48 -8.83 37.40
C PRO A 271 14.98 -8.08 38.63
N VAL A 272 14.07 -7.85 39.57
CA VAL A 272 14.34 -7.10 40.80
C VAL A 272 14.36 -8.04 41.98
N GLU A 273 15.45 -8.00 42.74
CA GLU A 273 15.56 -8.68 44.05
C GLU A 273 16.01 -7.66 45.10
N ASN A 274 15.33 -7.63 46.25
CA ASN A 274 15.61 -6.67 47.34
C ASN A 274 15.62 -5.19 46.87
N GLU A 275 14.63 -4.79 46.07
CA GLU A 275 14.45 -3.43 45.53
C GLU A 275 15.56 -2.97 44.57
N SER A 276 16.44 -3.87 44.12
CA SER A 276 17.51 -3.59 43.15
C SER A 276 17.40 -4.48 41.92
N GLU A 277 17.65 -3.91 40.74
CA GLU A 277 17.81 -4.67 39.51
C GLU A 277 19.06 -5.56 39.57
N ILE A 278 18.95 -6.79 39.08
CA ILE A 278 20.02 -7.78 39.13
C ILE A 278 21.11 -7.51 38.06
N GLY A 279 20.71 -6.96 36.90
CA GLY A 279 21.59 -6.82 35.75
C GLY A 279 21.86 -8.16 35.04
N ILE A 280 22.80 -8.15 34.09
CA ILE A 280 23.28 -9.36 33.41
C ILE A 280 24.38 -10.01 34.26
N THR A 281 24.21 -11.28 34.59
CA THR A 281 25.12 -12.03 35.46
C THR A 281 25.99 -13.04 34.72
N ALA A 282 25.62 -13.38 33.48
CA ALA A 282 26.47 -14.19 32.60
C ALA A 282 26.16 -13.95 31.12
N PHE A 283 27.17 -14.16 30.28
CA PHE A 283 27.05 -14.30 28.83
C PHE A 283 27.72 -15.59 28.41
N ALA A 284 26.98 -16.48 27.77
CA ALA A 284 27.46 -17.77 27.30
C ALA A 284 27.07 -18.00 25.84
N LYS A 285 27.84 -18.83 25.14
CA LYS A 285 27.54 -19.25 23.77
C LYS A 285 27.68 -20.74 23.62
N TYR A 286 27.05 -21.26 22.58
CA TYR A 286 27.28 -22.61 22.09
C TYR A 286 27.15 -22.64 20.56
N ILE A 287 27.73 -23.67 19.97
CA ILE A 287 27.84 -23.89 18.53
C ILE A 287 27.59 -25.37 18.23
N ASN A 288 26.98 -25.63 17.08
CA ASN A 288 26.77 -27.00 16.62
C ASN A 288 28.11 -27.72 16.43
N GLY A 289 28.30 -28.83 17.13
CA GLY A 289 29.55 -29.60 17.08
C GLY A 289 30.73 -28.98 17.81
N GLY A 290 30.50 -27.98 18.69
CA GLY A 290 31.54 -27.28 19.48
C GLY A 290 32.30 -28.12 20.51
N GLY A 291 32.04 -29.43 20.57
CA GLY A 291 32.58 -30.31 21.61
C GLY A 291 31.95 -30.05 22.97
N VAL A 292 32.39 -30.80 24.00
CA VAL A 292 31.73 -30.85 25.32
C VAL A 292 31.66 -29.52 26.07
N ASP A 293 32.49 -28.54 25.71
CA ASP A 293 32.54 -27.23 26.37
C ASP A 293 31.65 -26.18 25.69
N TRP A 294 31.19 -26.43 24.45
CA TRP A 294 30.50 -25.44 23.62
C TRP A 294 29.36 -26.03 22.78
N SER A 295 28.98 -27.28 23.00
CA SER A 295 27.88 -27.92 22.27
C SER A 295 26.54 -27.36 22.73
N ASP A 296 25.55 -27.49 21.84
CA ASP A 296 24.14 -27.30 22.19
C ASP A 296 23.80 -28.08 23.47
N PRO A 297 23.01 -27.49 24.38
CA PRO A 297 22.58 -28.19 25.59
C PRO A 297 21.63 -29.33 25.22
N GLU A 298 21.91 -30.53 25.74
CA GLU A 298 21.12 -31.74 25.49
C GLU A 298 20.28 -32.13 26.72
N SER A 299 20.36 -31.36 27.80
CA SER A 299 19.57 -31.57 29.01
C SER A 299 19.32 -30.30 29.81
N ALA A 300 18.31 -30.34 30.67
CA ALA A 300 17.97 -29.24 31.58
C ALA A 300 19.12 -28.83 32.52
N TRP A 301 20.03 -29.75 32.86
CA TRP A 301 21.22 -29.41 33.65
C TRP A 301 22.22 -28.58 32.87
N GLU A 302 22.45 -28.94 31.60
CA GLU A 302 23.38 -28.22 30.72
C GLU A 302 22.85 -26.82 30.41
N ALA A 303 21.55 -26.71 30.10
CA ALA A 303 20.87 -25.42 29.97
C ALA A 303 21.00 -24.56 31.23
N TYR A 304 20.79 -25.17 32.41
CA TYR A 304 20.95 -24.47 33.69
C TYR A 304 22.40 -24.05 33.96
N TYR A 305 23.40 -24.82 33.52
CA TYR A 305 24.81 -24.44 33.62
C TYR A 305 25.15 -23.24 32.73
N TYR A 306 24.65 -23.21 31.49
CA TYR A 306 24.84 -22.05 30.62
C TYR A 306 24.23 -20.77 31.22
N LEU A 307 23.04 -20.87 31.82
CA LEU A 307 22.40 -19.75 32.54
C LEU A 307 23.22 -19.23 33.74
N GLN A 308 24.12 -20.06 34.28
CA GLN A 308 25.02 -19.71 35.37
C GLN A 308 26.36 -19.12 34.91
N GLY A 309 26.59 -19.02 33.59
CA GLY A 309 27.91 -18.67 33.04
C GLY A 309 28.93 -19.80 33.17
N LEU A 310 28.46 -21.05 33.15
CA LEU A 310 29.28 -22.26 33.09
C LEU A 310 29.17 -22.88 31.69
N ASN A 311 30.06 -23.82 31.39
CA ASN A 311 30.00 -24.60 30.16
C ASN A 311 29.06 -25.81 30.27
N GLY A 312 28.83 -26.52 29.17
CA GLY A 312 27.92 -27.66 29.10
C GLY A 312 28.20 -28.79 30.12
N ILE A 313 29.41 -28.89 30.65
CA ILE A 313 29.77 -29.87 31.70
C ILE A 313 29.83 -29.28 33.12
N GLY A 314 29.40 -28.02 33.29
CA GLY A 314 29.30 -27.33 34.58
C GLY A 314 30.62 -26.73 35.08
N ASN A 315 31.63 -26.56 34.22
CA ASN A 315 32.89 -25.91 34.58
C ASN A 315 32.84 -24.40 34.30
N PRO A 316 33.55 -23.58 35.09
CA PRO A 316 33.67 -22.16 34.82
C PRO A 316 34.53 -21.88 33.58
N TYR A 317 34.19 -20.83 32.83
CA TYR A 317 35.07 -20.33 31.77
C TYR A 317 36.30 -19.64 32.35
N ILE A 318 37.42 -19.76 31.65
CA ILE A 318 38.68 -19.10 31.97
C ILE A 318 39.03 -18.19 30.81
N ASP A 319 39.11 -16.89 31.07
CA ASP A 319 39.57 -15.92 30.09
C ASP A 319 41.04 -16.24 29.73
N PRO A 320 41.34 -16.58 28.47
CA PRO A 320 42.68 -16.97 28.05
C PRO A 320 43.69 -15.83 28.08
N THR A 321 43.24 -14.56 28.12
CA THR A 321 44.10 -13.38 28.14
C THR A 321 44.51 -12.98 29.55
N THR A 322 43.65 -13.24 30.54
CA THR A 322 43.91 -12.89 31.96
C THR A 322 44.20 -14.12 32.83
N GLY A 323 43.78 -15.31 32.41
CA GLY A 323 43.85 -16.55 33.19
C GLY A 323 42.87 -16.62 34.36
N LEU A 324 41.88 -15.71 34.40
CA LEU A 324 40.90 -15.61 35.47
C LEU A 324 39.57 -16.25 35.07
N VAL A 325 38.83 -16.73 36.07
CA VAL A 325 37.45 -17.19 35.88
C VAL A 325 36.56 -16.00 35.55
N THR A 326 35.70 -16.16 34.54
CA THR A 326 34.70 -15.15 34.15
C THR A 326 33.39 -15.84 33.77
N PRO A 327 32.22 -15.27 34.11
CA PRO A 327 30.92 -15.72 33.57
C PRO A 327 30.56 -15.00 32.26
N TYR A 328 31.40 -14.08 31.78
CA TYR A 328 31.22 -13.32 30.55
C TYR A 328 32.29 -13.75 29.55
N ILE A 329 31.94 -14.61 28.62
CA ILE A 329 32.85 -14.98 27.53
C ILE A 329 32.93 -13.86 26.50
N HIS A 330 34.04 -13.81 25.76
CA HIS A 330 34.24 -12.89 24.64
C HIS A 330 33.98 -11.41 24.97
N SER A 331 34.43 -10.98 26.14
CA SER A 331 34.26 -9.61 26.64
C SER A 331 35.33 -8.61 26.17
N GLY A 332 36.13 -8.99 25.18
CA GLY A 332 37.14 -8.15 24.56
C GLY A 332 36.56 -7.17 23.54
N ASP A 333 37.45 -6.36 22.95
CA ASP A 333 37.11 -5.40 21.92
C ASP A 333 37.58 -5.90 20.53
N PRO A 334 36.65 -6.36 19.66
CA PRO A 334 36.98 -6.80 18.31
C PRO A 334 37.46 -5.66 17.39
N VAL A 335 37.02 -4.42 17.63
CA VAL A 335 37.44 -3.25 16.82
C VAL A 335 38.91 -2.93 17.09
N ALA A 336 39.32 -2.93 18.36
CA ALA A 336 40.72 -2.73 18.74
C ALA A 336 41.58 -4.01 18.64
N GLY A 337 40.96 -5.19 18.50
CA GLY A 337 41.65 -6.49 18.54
C GLY A 337 42.28 -6.80 19.90
N THR A 338 41.64 -6.42 21.01
CA THR A 338 42.17 -6.57 22.36
C THR A 338 41.23 -7.36 23.29
N GLY A 339 41.77 -7.95 24.36
CA GLY A 339 41.00 -8.80 25.29
C GLY A 339 40.61 -10.16 24.69
N TRP A 340 39.69 -10.87 25.35
CA TRP A 340 39.18 -12.15 24.85
C TRP A 340 38.06 -11.91 23.83
N ILE A 341 38.31 -12.19 22.55
CA ILE A 341 37.31 -12.09 21.48
C ILE A 341 37.01 -13.47 20.89
N ASP A 342 35.82 -13.64 20.29
CA ASP A 342 35.37 -14.92 19.73
C ASP A 342 36.39 -15.58 18.78
N PRO A 343 36.98 -14.87 17.80
CA PRO A 343 37.94 -15.46 16.84
C PRO A 343 39.16 -16.14 17.49
N MET A 344 39.46 -15.84 18.76
CA MET A 344 40.54 -16.51 19.51
C MET A 344 40.17 -17.94 19.96
N THR A 345 38.89 -18.27 19.92
CA THR A 345 38.31 -19.49 20.50
C THR A 345 37.82 -20.43 19.40
N HIS A 346 37.04 -19.92 18.44
CA HIS A 346 36.55 -20.69 17.30
C HIS A 346 36.66 -19.85 16.02
N SER A 347 36.80 -20.51 14.87
CA SER A 347 36.55 -19.87 13.56
C SER A 347 35.09 -19.46 13.48
N SER A 348 34.78 -18.43 12.68
CA SER A 348 33.42 -17.99 12.32
C SER A 348 32.50 -19.13 11.87
N GLY A 349 31.19 -18.90 11.92
CA GLY A 349 30.20 -19.96 11.78
C GLY A 349 28.87 -19.58 12.42
N ASP A 350 28.05 -20.60 12.64
CA ASP A 350 26.71 -20.48 13.21
C ASP A 350 26.77 -20.49 14.76
N ARG A 351 26.13 -19.54 15.46
CA ARG A 351 26.24 -19.38 16.93
C ARG A 351 24.90 -19.14 17.57
N ARG A 352 24.74 -19.67 18.78
CA ARG A 352 23.70 -19.24 19.71
C ARG A 352 24.35 -18.66 20.95
N PHE A 353 23.68 -17.70 21.57
CA PHE A 353 24.11 -17.18 22.87
C PHE A 353 22.96 -16.97 23.84
N LEU A 354 23.33 -16.85 25.12
CA LEU A 354 22.45 -16.58 26.24
C LEU A 354 22.96 -15.38 27.05
N MET A 355 22.10 -14.38 27.25
CA MET A 355 22.30 -13.31 28.22
C MET A 355 21.48 -13.60 29.48
N SER A 356 22.15 -13.92 30.58
CA SER A 356 21.49 -14.47 31.78
C SER A 356 21.35 -13.44 32.89
N MET A 357 20.24 -13.52 33.62
CA MET A 357 19.85 -12.65 34.73
C MET A 357 19.47 -13.52 35.92
N GLY A 358 20.27 -13.49 37.00
CA GLY A 358 20.04 -14.29 38.22
C GLY A 358 21.32 -14.67 38.95
N PRO A 359 21.23 -15.45 40.05
CA PRO A 359 20.02 -16.08 40.56
C PRO A 359 19.16 -15.11 41.38
N PHE A 360 17.86 -15.39 41.46
CA PHE A 360 16.96 -14.82 42.47
C PHE A 360 15.91 -15.84 42.92
N THR A 361 15.22 -15.54 44.02
CA THR A 361 14.05 -16.34 44.43
C THR A 361 12.79 -15.79 43.78
N PHE A 362 12.18 -16.55 42.86
CA PHE A 362 10.92 -16.17 42.25
C PHE A 362 9.76 -16.70 43.11
N ALA A 363 9.24 -15.86 44.01
CA ALA A 363 8.21 -16.25 44.96
C ALA A 363 6.89 -16.62 44.27
N ALA A 364 6.10 -17.51 44.90
CA ALA A 364 4.79 -17.88 44.37
C ALA A 364 3.84 -16.67 44.34
N GLY A 365 3.23 -16.42 43.18
CA GLY A 365 2.36 -15.27 42.93
C GLY A 365 3.10 -13.96 42.64
N ASP A 366 4.43 -13.96 42.63
CA ASP A 366 5.23 -12.78 42.33
C ASP A 366 5.22 -12.46 40.83
N THR A 367 5.59 -11.22 40.49
CA THR A 367 5.64 -10.73 39.11
C THR A 367 6.95 -9.99 38.86
N GLN A 368 7.64 -10.36 37.79
CA GLN A 368 8.89 -9.74 37.34
C GLN A 368 8.68 -9.13 35.96
N THR A 369 9.30 -7.98 35.70
CA THR A 369 9.30 -7.36 34.37
C THR A 369 10.72 -7.36 33.83
N VAL A 370 10.89 -7.84 32.60
CA VAL A 370 12.17 -7.88 31.89
C VAL A 370 11.98 -7.26 30.53
N SER A 371 12.97 -6.52 30.03
CA SER A 371 12.92 -6.02 28.67
C SER A 371 14.28 -5.91 28.01
N VAL A 372 14.30 -6.20 26.70
CA VAL A 372 15.49 -6.18 25.86
C VAL A 372 15.17 -5.42 24.58
N ALA A 373 16.04 -4.47 24.23
CA ALA A 373 16.06 -3.83 22.93
C ALA A 373 17.03 -4.57 22.01
N ILE A 374 16.56 -4.91 20.80
CA ILE A 374 17.43 -5.37 19.72
C ILE A 374 17.73 -4.15 18.84
N LEU A 375 19.02 -3.90 18.65
CA LEU A 375 19.56 -2.77 17.91
C LEU A 375 20.29 -3.29 16.69
N ILE A 376 20.02 -2.72 15.52
CA ILE A 376 20.79 -2.98 14.30
C ILE A 376 21.56 -1.71 13.95
N ALA A 377 22.84 -1.84 13.61
CA ALA A 377 23.62 -0.72 13.10
C ALA A 377 24.53 -1.19 11.97
N GLN A 378 24.53 -0.43 10.88
CA GLN A 378 25.38 -0.65 9.72
C GLN A 378 26.36 0.51 9.63
N GLY A 379 27.65 0.20 9.51
CA GLY A 379 28.70 1.15 9.17
C GLY A 379 29.32 0.80 7.83
N ARG A 380 30.38 1.52 7.46
CA ARG A 380 31.13 1.30 6.20
C ARG A 380 31.83 -0.07 6.07
N ASN A 381 31.93 -0.82 7.16
CA ASN A 381 32.38 -2.21 7.18
C ASN A 381 31.93 -2.91 8.48
N TYR A 382 32.07 -4.23 8.52
CA TYR A 382 31.67 -5.06 9.66
C TYR A 382 32.26 -4.63 11.03
N LEU A 383 33.49 -4.08 11.10
CA LEU A 383 34.05 -3.57 12.37
C LEU A 383 33.47 -2.19 12.72
N ASN A 384 33.30 -1.31 11.74
CA ASN A 384 32.69 0.00 11.96
C ASN A 384 31.21 -0.14 12.35
N SER A 385 30.50 -1.17 11.87
CA SER A 385 29.16 -1.53 12.33
C SER A 385 29.11 -1.78 13.84
N ILE A 386 30.14 -2.39 14.43
CA ILE A 386 30.26 -2.56 15.90
C ILE A 386 30.41 -1.21 16.60
N THR A 387 31.24 -0.31 16.06
CA THR A 387 31.40 1.06 16.59
C THR A 387 30.07 1.82 16.58
N LYS A 388 29.31 1.75 15.47
CA LYS A 388 27.99 2.38 15.35
C LYS A 388 26.97 1.75 16.30
N LEU A 389 26.98 0.43 16.45
CA LEU A 389 26.13 -0.30 17.38
C LEU A 389 26.36 0.13 18.83
N ARG A 390 27.63 0.26 19.25
CA ARG A 390 28.00 0.74 20.59
C ARG A 390 27.55 2.17 20.83
N ALA A 391 27.74 3.06 19.86
CA ALA A 391 27.27 4.45 19.96
C ALA A 391 25.74 4.50 20.16
N LYS A 392 25.01 3.70 19.38
CA LYS A 392 23.55 3.58 19.49
C LYS A 392 23.13 3.01 20.85
N ALA A 393 23.74 1.93 21.30
CA ALA A 393 23.45 1.32 22.61
C ALA A 393 23.73 2.30 23.77
N LYS A 394 24.82 3.06 23.68
CA LYS A 394 25.13 4.13 24.63
C LYS A 394 24.03 5.19 24.66
N ASN A 395 23.57 5.66 23.49
CA ASN A 395 22.50 6.66 23.41
C ASN A 395 21.19 6.15 24.07
N ILE A 396 20.87 4.86 23.88
CA ILE A 396 19.72 4.22 24.55
C ILE A 396 19.89 4.13 26.07
N LYS A 397 21.10 3.89 26.59
CA LYS A 397 21.36 3.90 28.04
C LYS A 397 21.37 5.32 28.61
N ASP A 398 22.00 6.27 27.93
CA ASP A 398 22.05 7.69 28.32
C ASP A 398 20.64 8.27 28.44
N ILE A 399 19.76 8.05 27.45
CA ILE A 399 18.39 8.60 27.51
C ILE A 399 17.62 8.06 28.73
N LEU A 400 17.86 6.82 29.15
CA LEU A 400 17.22 6.21 30.32
C LEU A 400 17.74 6.76 31.66
N ILE A 401 19.00 7.19 31.72
CA ILE A 401 19.69 7.62 32.94
C ILE A 401 19.65 9.14 33.08
N ASP A 402 20.05 9.84 32.02
CA ASP A 402 20.28 11.28 31.97
C ASP A 402 19.09 12.05 31.37
N GLU A 403 18.01 11.38 30.99
CA GLU A 403 16.82 11.98 30.36
C GLU A 403 17.09 12.79 29.07
N ILE A 404 18.33 12.76 28.56
CA ILE A 404 18.77 13.31 27.29
C ILE A 404 19.81 12.39 26.65
N ALA A 405 19.70 12.19 25.34
CA ALA A 405 20.73 11.55 24.52
C ALA A 405 21.04 12.41 23.31
N ALA A 406 22.30 12.37 22.90
CA ALA A 406 22.80 13.06 21.72
C ALA A 406 23.20 12.04 20.65
N ASP A 407 23.22 12.47 19.40
CA ASP A 407 23.79 11.75 18.29
C ASP A 407 24.37 12.75 17.27
N ILE A 408 25.24 12.28 16.38
CA ILE A 408 25.87 13.09 15.34
C ILE A 408 25.47 12.50 13.99
N ILE A 409 24.75 13.30 13.21
CA ILE A 409 24.42 12.96 11.82
C ILE A 409 25.59 13.42 10.94
N ALA A 410 26.25 12.45 10.32
CA ALA A 410 27.35 12.62 9.39
C ALA A 410 27.45 11.41 8.46
N ASP A 411 28.01 11.61 7.25
CA ASP A 411 28.32 10.52 6.34
C ASP A 411 29.50 9.70 6.87
N ASP A 412 29.47 8.38 6.67
CA ASP A 412 30.51 7.46 7.15
C ASP A 412 31.82 7.59 6.36
N ILE A 413 31.70 7.88 5.08
CA ILE A 413 32.81 8.16 4.16
C ILE A 413 32.59 9.57 3.62
N ILE A 414 33.63 10.41 3.73
CA ILE A 414 33.60 11.81 3.31
C ILE A 414 34.72 12.08 2.31
N PRO A 415 34.50 12.96 1.31
CA PRO A 415 35.53 13.30 0.34
C PRO A 415 36.66 14.12 0.98
N LEU A 416 37.91 13.78 0.63
CA LEU A 416 39.09 14.51 1.07
C LEU A 416 39.12 15.93 0.49
N ASN A 417 39.57 16.92 1.28
CA ASN A 417 39.69 18.34 0.90
C ASN A 417 38.37 19.06 0.57
N GLU A 418 37.22 18.46 0.87
CA GLU A 418 35.90 19.06 0.69
C GLU A 418 35.25 19.45 2.04
N LEU A 419 34.28 20.36 2.02
CA LEU A 419 33.61 20.78 3.24
C LEU A 419 32.61 19.72 3.69
N THR A 420 32.83 19.14 4.87
CA THR A 420 31.94 18.15 5.49
C THR A 420 31.10 18.80 6.58
N SER A 421 29.78 18.62 6.52
CA SER A 421 28.85 19.10 7.54
C SER A 421 28.54 18.02 8.59
N LEU A 422 28.49 18.44 9.86
CA LEU A 422 28.13 17.62 11.02
C LEU A 422 26.93 18.25 11.71
N ASN A 423 25.87 17.48 11.93
CA ASN A 423 24.65 17.97 12.57
C ASN A 423 24.41 17.28 13.91
N SER A 424 24.04 18.05 14.93
CA SER A 424 23.58 17.46 16.18
C SER A 424 22.18 16.90 16.00
N LEU A 425 21.95 15.70 16.51
CA LEU A 425 20.64 15.15 16.79
C LEU A 425 20.54 14.91 18.30
N TRP A 426 19.36 15.10 18.88
CA TRP A 426 19.14 14.80 20.30
C TRP A 426 17.69 14.49 20.60
N VAL A 427 17.50 13.75 21.67
CA VAL A 427 16.18 13.38 22.20
C VAL A 427 16.17 13.58 23.72
N THR A 428 15.02 13.96 24.26
CA THR A 428 14.77 14.15 25.69
C THR A 428 13.53 13.35 26.11
N LEU A 429 13.51 12.85 27.35
CA LEU A 429 12.32 12.21 27.93
C LEU A 429 11.31 13.24 28.48
N ASP A 430 11.78 14.45 28.78
CA ASP A 430 10.95 15.55 29.26
C ASP A 430 10.84 16.64 28.19
N ASN A 431 9.62 16.89 27.72
CA ASN A 431 9.29 17.93 26.74
C ASN A 431 9.60 19.35 27.24
N SER A 432 9.81 19.55 28.55
CA SER A 432 10.22 20.84 29.12
C SER A 432 11.74 21.05 29.07
N THR A 433 12.50 19.98 28.90
CA THR A 433 13.95 20.00 28.83
C THR A 433 14.41 20.26 27.39
N THR A 434 15.27 21.26 27.20
CA THR A 434 15.82 21.63 25.88
C THR A 434 17.34 21.74 25.96
N VAL A 435 18.03 21.78 24.82
CA VAL A 435 19.48 21.98 24.79
C VAL A 435 19.84 23.46 25.02
N SER A 436 20.68 23.72 26.01
CA SER A 436 21.16 25.05 26.39
C SER A 436 22.51 25.41 25.78
N SER A 437 23.37 24.43 25.49
CA SER A 437 24.65 24.63 24.82
C SER A 437 25.16 23.38 24.10
N TYR A 438 25.97 23.62 23.07
CA TYR A 438 26.66 22.62 22.27
C TYR A 438 28.18 22.79 22.47
N TYR A 439 28.91 21.68 22.44
CA TYR A 439 30.37 21.68 22.41
C TYR A 439 30.89 20.57 21.49
N TRP A 440 31.48 20.96 20.36
CA TRP A 440 32.10 20.05 19.41
C TRP A 440 33.63 20.01 19.57
N SER A 441 34.22 18.82 19.45
CA SER A 441 35.68 18.63 19.45
C SER A 441 36.10 17.43 18.62
N PHE A 442 37.34 17.44 18.13
CA PHE A 442 37.99 16.21 17.67
C PHE A 442 38.57 15.45 18.87
N ASP A 443 38.17 14.20 19.03
CA ASP A 443 38.79 13.28 20.00
C ASP A 443 40.09 12.70 19.42
N SER A 444 40.11 12.46 18.12
CA SER A 444 41.33 12.09 17.40
C SER A 444 41.29 12.54 15.94
N LEU A 445 42.48 12.79 15.39
CA LEU A 445 42.72 13.17 14.01
C LEU A 445 43.72 12.19 13.37
N PRO A 446 43.67 11.98 12.04
CA PRO A 446 44.71 11.27 11.33
C PRO A 446 46.10 11.89 11.57
N VAL A 447 47.14 11.06 11.58
CA VAL A 447 48.51 11.54 11.81
C VAL A 447 48.92 12.53 10.72
N GLY A 448 49.19 13.78 11.11
CA GLY A 448 49.59 14.85 10.20
C GLY A 448 48.48 15.83 9.82
N SER A 449 47.22 15.53 10.18
CA SER A 449 46.08 16.42 9.99
C SER A 449 46.18 17.67 10.87
N ASN A 450 45.75 18.80 10.31
CA ASN A 450 45.56 20.09 10.98
C ASN A 450 44.13 20.61 10.78
N SER A 451 43.18 19.72 10.48
CA SER A 451 41.76 20.09 10.34
C SER A 451 41.23 20.74 11.61
N GLU A 452 40.42 21.78 11.44
CA GLU A 452 39.75 22.50 12.51
C GLU A 452 38.25 22.57 12.23
N LEU A 453 37.44 22.50 13.28
CA LEU A 453 36.00 22.71 13.21
C LEU A 453 35.71 24.20 12.99
N THR A 454 34.79 24.54 12.09
CA THR A 454 34.41 25.93 11.79
C THR A 454 33.77 26.63 13.00
N SER A 455 33.06 25.88 13.83
CA SER A 455 32.54 26.35 15.12
C SER A 455 32.46 25.20 16.12
N SER A 456 32.57 25.47 17.42
CA SER A 456 32.43 24.44 18.45
C SER A 456 31.15 24.57 19.27
N ASN A 457 30.36 25.63 19.11
CA ASN A 457 29.28 25.98 20.04
C ASN A 457 27.90 26.17 19.39
N LEU A 458 27.72 25.67 18.16
CA LEU A 458 26.47 25.71 17.41
C LEU A 458 25.86 24.30 17.33
N SER A 459 24.59 24.21 16.92
CA SER A 459 23.88 22.93 16.70
C SER A 459 24.40 22.14 15.50
N SER A 460 25.21 22.77 14.65
CA SER A 460 25.94 22.11 13.57
C SER A 460 27.32 22.72 13.46
N THR A 461 28.24 21.95 12.90
CA THR A 461 29.60 22.41 12.59
C THR A 461 30.07 21.81 11.28
N GLU A 462 31.18 22.30 10.77
CA GLU A 462 31.77 21.81 9.53
C GLU A 462 33.28 21.70 9.71
N PHE A 463 33.91 20.87 8.89
CA PHE A 463 35.37 20.86 8.76
C PHE A 463 35.75 20.43 7.35
N VAL A 464 37.02 20.65 7.00
CA VAL A 464 37.61 20.12 5.77
C VAL A 464 38.63 19.07 6.19
N PRO A 465 38.45 17.79 5.83
CA PRO A 465 39.48 16.78 6.06
C PRO A 465 40.67 17.06 5.15
N ASP A 466 41.86 17.17 5.74
CA ASP A 466 43.10 17.53 5.05
C ASP A 466 44.07 16.35 4.89
N VAL A 467 43.77 15.21 5.51
CA VAL A 467 44.54 13.96 5.42
C VAL A 467 43.56 12.79 5.33
N GLU A 468 43.82 11.87 4.41
CA GLU A 468 43.07 10.62 4.30
C GLU A 468 43.16 9.83 5.62
N GLY A 469 42.02 9.34 6.10
CA GLY A 469 41.94 8.55 7.33
C GLY A 469 40.74 8.87 8.21
N THR A 470 40.73 8.24 9.39
CA THR A 470 39.64 8.35 10.36
C THR A 470 39.73 9.62 11.20
N TYR A 471 38.63 10.37 11.24
CA TYR A 471 38.39 11.47 12.17
C TYR A 471 37.37 11.02 13.21
N ILE A 472 37.67 11.20 14.51
CA ILE A 472 36.72 10.91 15.60
C ILE A 472 36.25 12.23 16.18
N ILE A 473 34.95 12.50 16.06
CA ILE A 473 34.32 13.75 16.50
C ILE A 473 33.41 13.48 17.69
N SER A 474 33.50 14.36 18.68
CA SER A 474 32.64 14.39 19.87
C SER A 474 31.71 15.60 19.85
N LEU A 475 30.49 15.38 20.31
CA LEU A 475 29.47 16.40 20.59
C LEU A 475 29.01 16.24 22.04
N THR A 476 29.31 17.21 22.89
CA THR A 476 28.71 17.34 24.22
C THR A 476 27.54 18.31 24.18
N LEU A 477 26.36 17.84 24.60
CA LEU A 477 25.18 18.67 24.80
C LEU A 477 24.97 18.94 26.29
N THR A 478 24.52 20.14 26.63
CA THR A 478 24.07 20.46 27.99
C THR A 478 22.62 20.91 27.95
N ALA A 479 21.76 20.19 28.64
CA ALA A 479 20.35 20.46 28.77
C ALA A 479 20.06 21.62 29.74
N THR A 480 18.89 22.25 29.62
CA THR A 480 18.43 23.34 30.49
C THR A 480 18.25 22.93 31.95
N ASN A 481 18.09 21.63 32.21
CA ASN A 481 18.04 21.06 33.56
C ASN A 481 19.44 20.83 34.18
N GLY A 482 20.51 21.08 33.41
CA GLY A 482 21.91 20.95 33.82
C GLY A 482 22.55 19.59 33.54
N GLN A 483 21.81 18.60 33.02
CA GLN A 483 22.38 17.33 32.56
C GLN A 483 23.18 17.52 31.27
N SER A 484 24.18 16.67 31.07
CA SER A 484 25.00 16.69 29.86
C SER A 484 25.27 15.27 29.38
N THR A 485 25.13 15.06 28.08
CA THR A 485 25.46 13.81 27.39
C THR A 485 26.49 14.10 26.30
N THR A 486 27.27 13.09 25.93
CA THR A 486 28.26 13.18 24.84
C THR A 486 28.03 12.05 23.85
N ALA A 487 27.94 12.42 22.58
CA ALA A 487 27.92 11.53 21.44
C ALA A 487 29.26 11.58 20.70
N THR A 488 29.66 10.44 20.15
CA THR A 488 30.88 10.29 19.35
C THR A 488 30.52 9.72 17.99
N SER A 489 31.11 10.25 16.92
CA SER A 489 30.97 9.68 15.58
C SER A 489 32.33 9.55 14.91
N GLU A 490 32.45 8.49 14.13
CA GLU A 490 33.63 8.16 13.33
C GLU A 490 33.29 8.39 11.86
N VAL A 491 34.08 9.24 11.18
CA VAL A 491 33.99 9.48 9.74
C VAL A 491 35.35 9.19 9.10
N PHE A 492 35.35 8.61 7.91
CA PHE A 492 36.56 8.27 7.17
C PHE A 492 36.71 9.17 5.95
N ALA A 493 37.76 9.99 5.93
CA ALA A 493 38.10 10.79 4.77
C ALA A 493 38.84 9.93 3.74
N LEU A 494 38.32 9.88 2.52
CA LEU A 494 38.89 9.13 1.41
C LEU A 494 39.26 10.08 0.27
N ASP A 495 40.45 9.88 -0.32
CA ASP A 495 40.86 10.57 -1.56
C ASP A 495 40.17 9.90 -2.76
N ASN A 496 38.87 10.13 -2.89
CA ASN A 496 38.03 9.74 -4.01
C ASN A 496 37.01 10.86 -4.27
N GLN A 497 36.68 11.12 -5.53
CA GLN A 497 35.70 12.14 -5.91
C GLN A 497 34.39 11.47 -6.31
N ALA A 498 33.28 12.09 -5.92
CA ALA A 498 31.97 11.60 -6.34
C ALA A 498 31.86 11.52 -7.89
N PRO A 499 31.16 10.51 -8.43
CA PRO A 499 30.97 10.41 -9.86
C PRO A 499 30.18 11.62 -10.35
N THR A 500 30.23 11.92 -11.65
CA THR A 500 29.38 12.94 -12.27
C THR A 500 28.23 12.28 -13.01
N ALA A 501 27.01 12.39 -12.47
CA ALA A 501 25.79 11.91 -13.10
C ALA A 501 25.47 12.72 -14.36
N ASN A 502 25.25 12.01 -15.47
CA ASN A 502 24.86 12.64 -16.73
C ASN A 502 24.08 11.67 -17.60
N PHE A 503 22.98 12.14 -18.18
CA PHE A 503 22.26 11.39 -19.19
C PHE A 503 21.76 12.26 -20.34
N SER A 504 21.57 11.58 -21.47
CA SER A 504 20.91 12.12 -22.65
C SER A 504 19.58 11.42 -22.88
N MET A 505 18.66 12.14 -23.50
CA MET A 505 17.36 11.65 -23.91
C MET A 505 17.22 11.76 -25.43
N THR A 506 16.48 10.83 -26.05
CA THR A 506 16.21 10.90 -27.50
C THR A 506 15.37 12.12 -27.88
N GLN A 507 14.50 12.57 -26.98
CA GLN A 507 13.66 13.77 -27.12
C GLN A 507 13.17 14.26 -25.74
N ASN A 508 12.81 15.54 -25.66
CA ASN A 508 12.39 16.18 -24.40
C ASN A 508 10.89 16.52 -24.39
N THR A 509 10.21 16.25 -25.50
CA THR A 509 8.75 16.38 -25.68
C THR A 509 8.26 15.07 -26.30
N LEU A 510 7.22 14.49 -25.72
CA LEU A 510 6.62 13.21 -26.11
C LEU A 510 5.13 13.38 -26.33
N VAL A 511 4.52 12.57 -27.19
CA VAL A 511 3.07 12.41 -27.22
C VAL A 511 2.69 11.21 -26.35
N TRP A 512 1.53 11.25 -25.69
CA TRP A 512 1.09 10.16 -24.81
C TRP A 512 1.09 8.80 -25.53
N GLY A 513 1.88 7.85 -25.02
CA GLY A 513 2.12 6.54 -25.62
C GLY A 513 3.47 6.38 -26.34
N ASP A 514 4.22 7.47 -26.54
CA ASP A 514 5.58 7.42 -27.10
C ASP A 514 6.59 6.78 -26.15
N LEU A 515 7.57 6.10 -26.74
CA LEU A 515 8.71 5.54 -26.02
C LEU A 515 9.87 6.54 -26.03
N LEU A 516 10.30 6.95 -24.84
CA LEU A 516 11.51 7.72 -24.64
C LEU A 516 12.67 6.79 -24.28
N THR A 517 13.87 7.01 -24.82
CA THR A 517 15.08 6.32 -24.35
C THR A 517 15.99 7.32 -23.66
N ALA A 518 16.39 7.01 -22.44
CA ALA A 518 17.37 7.76 -21.66
C ALA A 518 18.66 6.93 -21.49
N ASN A 519 19.81 7.58 -21.68
CA ASN A 519 21.10 6.93 -21.70
C ASN A 519 22.10 7.65 -20.78
N ALA A 520 22.56 6.95 -19.75
CA ALA A 520 23.45 7.39 -18.69
C ALA A 520 24.95 7.13 -18.98
N THR A 521 25.32 6.64 -20.16
CA THR A 521 26.73 6.34 -20.51
C THR A 521 27.64 7.57 -20.58
N LEU A 522 27.05 8.77 -20.50
CA LEU A 522 27.79 10.03 -20.37
C LEU A 522 28.22 10.32 -18.92
N SER A 523 27.74 9.56 -17.95
CA SER A 523 28.21 9.65 -16.57
C SER A 523 29.67 9.22 -16.49
N THR A 524 30.46 9.93 -15.70
CA THR A 524 31.91 9.69 -15.59
C THR A 524 32.36 9.71 -14.16
N ASP A 525 33.34 8.87 -13.86
CA ASP A 525 34.11 8.93 -12.63
C ASP A 525 35.52 9.48 -12.93
N VAL A 526 36.02 10.41 -12.10
CA VAL A 526 37.35 11.02 -12.32
C VAL A 526 38.47 10.06 -11.94
N ASP A 527 38.23 9.22 -10.94
CA ASP A 527 39.17 8.27 -10.36
C ASP A 527 39.17 6.93 -11.13
N GLY A 528 38.13 6.72 -11.94
CA GLY A 528 37.99 5.61 -12.89
C GLY A 528 37.22 4.42 -12.32
N ASP A 529 36.44 4.65 -11.28
CA ASP A 529 35.66 3.62 -10.60
C ASP A 529 34.48 3.11 -11.43
N SER A 530 34.01 1.92 -11.07
CA SER A 530 32.86 1.31 -11.74
C SER A 530 31.57 1.98 -11.29
N LEU A 531 30.72 2.33 -12.25
CA LEU A 531 29.47 3.05 -11.99
C LEU A 531 28.27 2.11 -11.93
N ALA A 532 27.40 2.34 -10.94
CA ALA A 532 26.04 1.82 -10.88
C ALA A 532 25.02 2.94 -11.08
N TYR A 533 23.79 2.58 -11.45
CA TYR A 533 22.74 3.53 -11.82
C TYR A 533 21.44 3.23 -11.08
N LEU A 534 20.67 4.27 -10.78
CA LEU A 534 19.28 4.17 -10.33
C LEU A 534 18.45 5.27 -10.99
N TRP A 535 17.31 4.90 -11.56
CA TRP A 535 16.40 5.81 -12.25
C TRP A 535 15.08 5.98 -11.49
N GLU A 536 14.63 7.24 -11.39
CA GLU A 536 13.32 7.60 -10.88
C GLU A 536 12.54 8.43 -11.91
N ALA A 537 11.31 8.02 -12.18
CA ALA A 537 10.42 8.70 -13.14
C ALA A 537 8.95 8.59 -12.70
N PRO A 538 8.49 9.40 -11.73
CA PRO A 538 7.13 9.35 -11.23
C PRO A 538 6.10 9.55 -12.36
N GLY A 539 5.07 8.70 -12.40
CA GLY A 539 4.06 8.74 -13.48
C GLY A 539 4.56 8.22 -14.84
N CYS A 540 5.66 7.46 -14.85
CA CYS A 540 6.16 6.73 -16.00
C CYS A 540 6.44 5.26 -15.64
N ILE A 541 6.46 4.39 -16.64
CA ILE A 541 6.91 3.00 -16.55
C ILE A 541 8.32 2.93 -17.11
N LEU A 542 9.25 2.36 -16.33
CA LEU A 542 10.65 2.17 -16.71
C LEU A 542 10.91 0.73 -17.12
N SER A 543 11.69 0.52 -18.19
CA SER A 543 12.11 -0.82 -18.62
C SER A 543 13.07 -1.51 -17.64
N SER A 544 13.84 -0.70 -16.90
CA SER A 544 14.76 -1.12 -15.84
C SER A 544 15.07 0.10 -14.99
N ILE A 545 15.23 -0.08 -13.68
CA ILE A 545 15.62 1.00 -12.77
C ILE A 545 17.14 1.13 -12.62
N ASN A 546 17.93 0.09 -12.93
CA ASN A 546 19.37 0.07 -12.60
C ASN A 546 20.30 -0.07 -13.82
N SER A 547 19.79 0.22 -15.02
CA SER A 547 20.53 0.08 -16.27
C SER A 547 21.16 1.41 -16.71
N SER A 548 22.29 1.35 -17.41
CA SER A 548 22.89 2.53 -18.06
C SER A 548 22.04 3.07 -19.22
N GLU A 549 21.07 2.29 -19.70
CA GLU A 549 20.08 2.69 -20.71
C GLU A 549 18.70 2.19 -20.30
N VAL A 550 17.72 3.10 -20.32
CA VAL A 550 16.34 2.82 -19.91
C VAL A 550 15.36 3.37 -20.93
N SER A 551 14.29 2.62 -21.17
CA SER A 551 13.12 3.12 -21.89
C SER A 551 12.06 3.58 -20.90
N ILE A 552 11.52 4.77 -21.12
CA ILE A 552 10.55 5.46 -20.28
C ILE A 552 9.25 5.58 -21.08
N THR A 553 8.18 5.01 -20.54
CA THR A 553 6.83 5.07 -21.13
C THR A 553 5.92 5.87 -20.21
N PRO A 554 5.44 7.05 -20.61
CA PRO A 554 4.58 7.84 -19.74
C PRO A 554 3.17 7.26 -19.59
N VAL A 555 2.59 7.36 -18.38
CA VAL A 555 1.22 6.88 -18.12
C VAL A 555 0.18 8.01 -18.03
N SER A 556 0.60 9.27 -17.97
CA SER A 556 -0.26 10.46 -18.02
C SER A 556 0.42 11.62 -18.72
N SER A 557 -0.36 12.57 -19.27
CA SER A 557 0.16 13.80 -19.87
C SER A 557 0.70 14.78 -18.81
N GLY A 558 1.32 15.86 -19.28
CA GLY A 558 1.88 16.93 -18.43
C GLY A 558 3.39 16.84 -18.26
N GLU A 559 3.91 17.66 -17.35
CA GLU A 559 5.35 17.74 -17.05
C GLU A 559 5.78 16.61 -16.11
N LYS A 560 6.87 15.90 -16.42
CA LYS A 560 7.47 14.85 -15.57
C LYS A 560 8.94 15.13 -15.32
N ILE A 561 9.40 14.78 -14.14
CA ILE A 561 10.82 14.88 -13.76
C ILE A 561 11.42 13.48 -13.82
N ILE A 562 12.49 13.33 -14.59
CA ILE A 562 13.31 12.13 -14.66
C ILE A 562 14.59 12.40 -13.89
N THR A 563 14.86 11.60 -12.86
CA THR A 563 16.07 11.69 -12.05
C THR A 563 16.93 10.45 -12.28
N LEU A 564 18.22 10.68 -12.49
CA LEU A 564 19.26 9.66 -12.51
C LEU A 564 20.15 9.85 -11.30
N TYR A 565 20.36 8.78 -10.53
CA TYR A 565 21.42 8.66 -9.53
C TYR A 565 22.53 7.77 -10.09
N VAL A 566 23.77 8.18 -9.85
CA VAL A 566 24.98 7.46 -10.26
C VAL A 566 25.84 7.25 -9.03
N PHE A 567 26.25 6.01 -8.84
CA PHE A 567 27.01 5.55 -7.68
C PHE A 567 28.36 5.05 -8.16
N ASP A 568 29.44 5.39 -7.46
CA ASP A 568 30.66 4.61 -7.47
C ASP A 568 30.63 3.66 -6.23
N GLU A 569 31.78 3.18 -5.75
CA GLU A 569 31.85 2.35 -4.54
C GLU A 569 31.58 3.12 -3.24
N TYR A 570 31.73 4.45 -3.23
CA TYR A 570 31.83 5.28 -2.02
C TYR A 570 30.83 6.45 -1.95
N PHE A 571 30.49 7.06 -3.08
CA PHE A 571 29.78 8.30 -3.24
C PHE A 571 28.69 8.21 -4.32
N THR A 572 27.80 9.18 -4.31
CA THR A 572 26.67 9.28 -5.24
C THR A 572 26.56 10.68 -5.78
N SER A 573 26.13 10.80 -7.03
CA SER A 573 25.63 12.05 -7.59
C SER A 573 24.30 11.84 -8.29
N GLU A 574 23.55 12.93 -8.44
CA GLU A 574 22.26 12.92 -9.11
C GLU A 574 22.16 14.00 -10.17
N ILE A 575 21.27 13.79 -11.14
CA ILE A 575 20.85 14.81 -12.09
C ILE A 575 19.39 14.58 -12.46
N SER A 576 18.61 15.67 -12.53
CA SER A 576 17.22 15.63 -12.98
C SER A 576 17.03 16.41 -14.26
N GLN A 577 16.18 15.90 -15.16
CA GLN A 577 15.72 16.62 -16.35
C GLN A 577 14.19 16.54 -16.45
N SER A 578 13.56 17.63 -16.86
CA SER A 578 12.12 17.68 -17.10
C SER A 578 11.80 17.25 -18.54
N ILE A 579 10.70 16.50 -18.69
CA ILE A 579 10.09 16.16 -19.99
C ILE A 579 8.64 16.63 -20.02
N THR A 580 8.18 17.05 -21.20
CA THR A 580 6.78 17.43 -21.42
C THR A 580 6.07 16.35 -22.22
N ILE A 581 4.94 15.85 -21.71
CA ILE A 581 4.10 14.88 -22.43
C ILE A 581 2.86 15.58 -22.92
N GLU A 582 2.81 15.82 -24.22
CA GLU A 582 1.69 16.44 -24.90
C GLU A 582 0.53 15.45 -25.06
N PRO A 583 -0.73 15.89 -24.83
CA PRO A 583 -1.89 15.10 -25.19
C PRO A 583 -1.96 14.94 -26.72
N LEU A 584 -2.43 13.77 -27.21
CA LEU A 584 -2.50 13.44 -28.64
C LEU A 584 -3.44 14.36 -29.46
N VAL A 585 -4.27 15.19 -28.82
CA VAL A 585 -5.13 16.17 -29.51
C VAL A 585 -5.05 17.51 -28.79
N GLU A 586 -4.44 18.50 -29.44
CA GLU A 586 -4.11 19.79 -28.82
C GLU A 586 -5.28 20.80 -28.81
N ASN A 587 -6.33 20.63 -29.62
CA ASN A 587 -7.44 21.60 -29.65
C ASN A 587 -8.78 20.97 -30.03
N ILE A 588 -9.66 20.78 -29.04
CA ILE A 588 -11.11 20.74 -29.28
C ILE A 588 -11.55 22.21 -29.35
N ASP A 589 -11.87 22.72 -30.55
CA ASP A 589 -12.40 24.07 -30.73
C ASP A 589 -13.79 24.19 -30.08
N VAL A 590 -13.84 24.69 -28.84
CA VAL A 590 -15.11 24.94 -28.12
C VAL A 590 -15.56 26.38 -28.35
N ASN A 591 -16.58 26.55 -29.20
CA ASN A 591 -17.26 27.84 -29.33
C ASN A 591 -18.18 28.07 -28.12
N TYR A 592 -17.83 29.02 -27.26
CA TYR A 592 -18.58 29.34 -26.04
C TYR A 592 -19.57 30.50 -26.27
N THR A 593 -20.82 30.36 -25.80
CA THR A 593 -21.77 31.48 -25.70
C THR A 593 -22.52 31.38 -24.36
N ILE A 594 -22.36 32.37 -23.48
CA ILE A 594 -23.09 32.47 -22.21
C ILE A 594 -24.52 32.94 -22.49
N LEU A 595 -25.51 32.25 -21.93
CA LEU A 595 -26.89 32.71 -21.89
C LEU A 595 -27.26 33.01 -20.43
N ASP A 596 -27.30 34.28 -20.06
CA ASP A 596 -27.29 34.76 -18.67
C ASP A 596 -28.64 34.67 -17.91
N THR A 597 -29.62 33.87 -18.34
CA THR A 597 -31.02 34.03 -17.83
C THR A 597 -31.96 32.83 -17.76
N LEU A 598 -31.51 31.56 -17.80
CA LEU A 598 -32.43 30.41 -17.68
C LEU A 598 -32.30 29.67 -16.35
N TRP A 599 -33.11 30.05 -15.36
CA TRP A 599 -33.17 29.38 -14.05
C TRP A 599 -34.00 28.08 -14.16
N SER A 600 -33.36 26.91 -14.11
CA SER A 600 -34.04 25.62 -13.94
C SER A 600 -33.35 24.79 -12.85
N GLN A 601 -34.10 24.34 -11.83
CA GLN A 601 -33.57 23.45 -10.77
C GLN A 601 -33.59 21.96 -11.14
N GLU A 602 -34.03 21.59 -12.34
CA GLU A 602 -34.55 20.24 -12.62
C GLU A 602 -33.88 19.55 -13.82
N TRP A 603 -33.88 18.21 -13.78
CA TRP A 603 -32.84 17.36 -14.41
C TRP A 603 -33.10 16.90 -15.86
N PHE A 604 -34.18 17.33 -16.54
CA PHE A 604 -34.56 16.84 -17.89
C PHE A 604 -35.17 17.90 -18.82
N PHE A 605 -34.63 17.99 -20.05
CA PHE A 605 -35.11 18.84 -21.16
C PHE A 605 -35.20 18.02 -22.45
N PRO A 606 -36.39 17.77 -23.05
CA PRO A 606 -36.50 17.00 -24.29
C PRO A 606 -36.24 17.86 -25.54
N PHE A 607 -35.62 17.24 -26.55
CA PHE A 607 -35.57 17.80 -27.90
C PHE A 607 -36.95 17.68 -28.57
N PHE A 608 -37.44 18.79 -29.13
CA PHE A 608 -38.61 18.79 -30.01
C PHE A 608 -38.23 18.33 -31.42
N ASN A 609 -37.06 18.76 -31.89
CA ASN A 609 -36.40 18.30 -33.10
C ASN A 609 -34.88 18.50 -32.92
N ASN A 610 -34.10 18.17 -33.95
CA ASN A 610 -32.63 18.28 -33.90
C ASN A 610 -32.15 19.66 -33.45
N ASP A 611 -32.89 20.73 -33.75
CA ASP A 611 -32.46 22.11 -33.54
C ASP A 611 -33.27 22.86 -32.45
N THR A 612 -34.19 22.20 -31.76
CA THR A 612 -35.12 22.85 -30.82
C THR A 612 -35.25 22.09 -29.51
N LEU A 613 -34.94 22.75 -28.40
CA LEU A 613 -35.05 22.23 -27.04
C LEU A 613 -36.23 22.86 -26.30
N LEU A 614 -36.93 22.06 -25.48
CA LEU A 614 -37.98 22.54 -24.57
C LEU A 614 -37.44 22.64 -23.15
N VAL A 615 -37.34 23.87 -22.61
CA VAL A 615 -36.74 24.15 -21.30
C VAL A 615 -37.79 24.76 -20.36
N PRO A 616 -38.23 24.05 -19.30
CA PRO A 616 -39.07 24.62 -18.26
C PRO A 616 -38.27 25.63 -17.43
N ILE A 617 -38.89 26.76 -17.10
CA ILE A 617 -38.32 27.75 -16.18
C ILE A 617 -38.83 27.45 -14.77
N SER A 618 -37.93 27.32 -13.79
CA SER A 618 -38.27 26.83 -12.44
C SER A 618 -39.38 27.67 -11.79
N ASN A 619 -40.33 27.01 -11.12
CA ASN A 619 -41.43 27.63 -10.39
C ASN A 619 -42.34 28.55 -11.24
N SER A 620 -42.37 28.36 -12.56
CA SER A 620 -43.25 29.10 -13.47
C SER A 620 -44.15 28.16 -14.27
N GLU A 621 -45.28 28.67 -14.77
CA GLU A 621 -46.22 27.92 -15.62
C GLU A 621 -45.74 27.87 -17.09
N ILE A 622 -44.43 28.01 -17.33
CA ILE A 622 -43.86 28.39 -18.63
C ILE A 622 -42.76 27.42 -19.11
N ILE A 623 -42.81 27.06 -20.39
CA ILE A 623 -41.74 26.35 -21.13
C ILE A 623 -41.17 27.26 -22.21
N SER A 624 -39.85 27.44 -22.22
CA SER A 624 -39.14 28.10 -23.31
C SER A 624 -38.85 27.13 -24.45
N VAL A 625 -39.15 27.57 -25.67
CA VAL A 625 -38.76 26.90 -26.91
C VAL A 625 -37.46 27.52 -27.39
N PHE A 626 -36.37 26.80 -27.16
CA PHE A 626 -35.03 27.27 -27.42
C PHE A 626 -34.51 26.70 -28.74
N ASN A 627 -34.07 27.57 -29.66
CA ASN A 627 -33.42 27.12 -30.88
C ASN A 627 -31.91 27.09 -30.68
N ILE A 628 -31.34 25.89 -30.82
CA ILE A 628 -29.91 25.67 -30.58
C ILE A 628 -29.01 26.15 -31.73
N GLY A 629 -29.56 26.36 -32.93
CA GLY A 629 -28.81 26.88 -34.08
C GLY A 629 -28.63 28.40 -34.05
N THR A 630 -29.63 29.13 -33.53
CA THR A 630 -29.59 30.60 -33.39
C THR A 630 -29.25 31.07 -31.99
N TYR A 631 -29.24 30.18 -30.99
CA TYR A 631 -29.05 30.49 -29.56
C TYR A 631 -30.12 31.46 -29.01
N GLU A 632 -31.33 31.44 -29.57
CA GLU A 632 -32.43 32.33 -29.18
C GLU A 632 -33.65 31.55 -28.67
N ILE A 633 -34.39 32.18 -27.74
CA ILE A 633 -35.73 31.71 -27.36
C ILE A 633 -36.69 32.16 -28.46
N ASN A 634 -37.08 31.22 -29.32
CA ASN A 634 -37.97 31.48 -30.43
C ASN A 634 -39.44 31.63 -29.98
N HIS A 635 -39.80 30.98 -28.87
CA HIS A 635 -41.16 31.00 -28.35
C HIS A 635 -41.22 30.70 -26.85
N ILE A 636 -42.30 31.13 -26.22
CA ILE A 636 -42.61 30.86 -24.82
C ILE A 636 -44.01 30.24 -24.75
N ILE A 637 -44.11 29.05 -24.18
CA ILE A 637 -45.35 28.31 -24.00
C ILE A 637 -45.81 28.53 -22.56
N ASP A 638 -46.96 29.16 -22.38
CA ASP A 638 -47.65 29.22 -21.09
C ASP A 638 -48.62 28.03 -21.00
N ILE A 639 -48.47 27.20 -19.97
CA ILE A 639 -49.29 26.01 -19.71
C ILE A 639 -50.46 26.36 -18.78
N SER A 640 -50.43 27.54 -18.15
CA SER A 640 -51.49 28.08 -17.28
C SER A 640 -51.94 27.11 -16.18
N LEU A 641 -51.00 26.37 -15.61
CA LEU A 641 -51.22 25.41 -14.55
C LEU A 641 -50.21 25.58 -13.42
N PRO A 642 -50.68 25.70 -12.15
CA PRO A 642 -49.77 25.91 -11.04
C PRO A 642 -48.96 24.63 -10.73
N ASN A 643 -47.64 24.80 -10.59
CA ASN A 643 -46.66 23.82 -10.07
C ASN A 643 -46.33 22.61 -10.98
N ILE A 644 -45.98 22.87 -12.24
CA ILE A 644 -45.23 21.89 -13.03
C ILE A 644 -43.90 21.62 -12.33
N SER A 645 -43.60 20.35 -12.08
CA SER A 645 -42.37 19.92 -11.43
C SER A 645 -41.29 19.47 -12.40
N ASN A 646 -41.65 18.74 -13.46
CA ASN A 646 -40.68 18.24 -14.43
C ASN A 646 -41.34 17.90 -15.77
N ILE A 647 -40.56 17.95 -16.87
CA ILE A 647 -40.96 17.42 -18.18
C ILE A 647 -40.29 16.06 -18.32
N LEU A 648 -41.07 14.99 -18.28
CA LEU A 648 -40.53 13.63 -18.30
C LEU A 648 -40.20 13.16 -19.72
N ALA A 649 -41.00 13.55 -20.72
CA ALA A 649 -40.73 13.21 -22.11
C ALA A 649 -41.55 14.04 -23.12
N LEU A 650 -41.11 14.00 -24.39
CA LEU A 650 -41.90 14.35 -25.56
C LEU A 650 -42.00 13.11 -26.46
N HIS A 651 -43.21 12.64 -26.76
CA HIS A 651 -43.42 11.46 -27.59
C HIS A 651 -44.69 11.60 -28.45
N ASN A 652 -44.59 11.34 -29.75
CA ASN A 652 -45.67 11.50 -30.73
C ASN A 652 -46.37 12.87 -30.64
N ASN A 653 -45.60 13.96 -30.53
CA ASN A 653 -46.07 15.34 -30.32
C ASN A 653 -46.91 15.53 -29.04
N ASN A 654 -46.79 14.64 -28.05
CA ASN A 654 -47.40 14.83 -26.74
C ASN A 654 -46.31 15.08 -25.69
N LEU A 655 -46.51 16.13 -24.90
CA LEU A 655 -45.66 16.50 -23.79
C LEU A 655 -46.16 15.82 -22.51
N TYR A 656 -45.28 15.07 -21.85
CA TYR A 656 -45.55 14.35 -20.62
C TYR A 656 -44.89 15.09 -19.46
N VAL A 657 -45.69 15.62 -18.55
CA VAL A 657 -45.22 16.48 -17.45
C VAL A 657 -45.72 15.99 -16.10
N THR A 658 -44.92 16.18 -15.06
CA THR A 658 -45.33 15.94 -13.67
C THR A 658 -45.77 17.22 -13.00
N ASN A 659 -46.80 17.14 -12.16
CA ASN A 659 -47.34 18.28 -11.41
C ASN A 659 -47.34 17.98 -9.89
N TYR A 660 -46.97 18.95 -9.06
CA TYR A 660 -47.16 18.88 -7.60
C TYR A 660 -48.45 19.62 -7.17
N PRO A 661 -49.29 19.06 -6.28
CA PRO A 661 -50.39 19.84 -5.73
C PRO A 661 -49.85 20.88 -4.73
N SER A 662 -50.09 22.18 -4.98
CA SER A 662 -49.76 23.27 -4.05
C SER A 662 -50.69 23.28 -2.84
N VAL A 663 -50.45 22.41 -1.87
CA VAL A 663 -50.96 22.61 -0.51
C VAL A 663 -49.81 22.47 0.48
N GLN A 664 -49.44 23.60 1.09
CA GLN A 664 -48.41 23.68 2.12
C GLN A 664 -48.67 22.64 3.22
N GLY A 665 -47.68 21.75 3.45
CA GLY A 665 -47.57 21.02 4.71
C GLY A 665 -47.79 19.51 4.68
N ASN A 666 -48.08 18.89 3.52
CA ASN A 666 -47.98 17.44 3.34
C ASN A 666 -47.35 17.17 1.96
N ALA A 667 -46.36 16.28 1.88
CA ALA A 667 -45.75 15.85 0.62
C ALA A 667 -46.85 15.34 -0.33
N GLY A 668 -47.26 16.21 -1.25
CA GLY A 668 -48.38 15.98 -2.13
C GLY A 668 -47.94 15.13 -3.30
N VAL A 669 -48.51 13.93 -3.40
CA VAL A 669 -48.22 12.94 -4.46
C VAL A 669 -48.32 13.60 -5.84
N GLY A 670 -47.23 13.60 -6.60
CA GLY A 670 -47.11 14.15 -7.95
C GLY A 670 -47.81 13.28 -8.99
N SER A 671 -48.46 13.91 -9.97
CA SER A 671 -49.25 13.23 -11.01
C SER A 671 -48.73 13.52 -12.41
N LEU A 672 -49.06 12.64 -13.36
CA LEU A 672 -48.70 12.78 -14.77
C LEU A 672 -49.82 13.47 -15.54
N SER A 673 -49.49 14.53 -16.27
CA SER A 673 -50.37 15.17 -17.25
C SER A 673 -49.75 15.10 -18.64
N ILE A 674 -50.61 15.05 -19.66
CA ILE A 674 -50.24 14.93 -21.07
C ILE A 674 -50.91 16.05 -21.86
N TYR A 675 -50.12 16.75 -22.66
CA TYR A 675 -50.58 17.83 -23.53
C TYR A 675 -50.17 17.54 -24.97
N ALA A 676 -51.12 17.58 -25.89
CA ALA A 676 -50.83 17.55 -27.31
C ALA A 676 -50.24 18.89 -27.73
N LEU A 677 -49.10 18.85 -28.40
CA LEU A 677 -48.37 20.00 -28.90
C LEU A 677 -48.70 20.22 -30.38
N GLY A 678 -49.41 21.31 -30.67
CA GLY A 678 -49.78 21.70 -32.04
C GLY A 678 -48.72 22.52 -32.77
N ASP A 679 -48.91 22.70 -34.08
CA ASP A 679 -47.97 23.35 -35.03
C ASP A 679 -47.60 24.81 -34.71
N GLN A 680 -48.25 25.44 -33.73
CA GLN A 680 -48.00 26.81 -33.26
C GLN A 680 -47.73 26.86 -31.75
N TRP A 681 -47.10 25.81 -31.22
CA TRP A 681 -46.75 25.67 -29.80
C TRP A 681 -47.94 25.73 -28.83
N GLN A 682 -49.15 25.49 -29.34
CA GLN A 682 -50.37 25.43 -28.54
C GLN A 682 -50.46 24.07 -27.84
N LEU A 683 -50.66 24.10 -26.52
CA LEU A 683 -50.87 22.89 -25.73
C LEU A 683 -52.37 22.64 -25.56
N THR A 684 -52.82 21.47 -26.01
CA THR A 684 -54.17 21.00 -25.74
C THR A 684 -54.10 19.89 -24.69
N PRO A 685 -54.73 20.04 -23.51
CA PRO A 685 -54.79 18.98 -22.51
C PRO A 685 -55.38 17.70 -23.10
N VAL A 686 -54.65 16.60 -23.02
CA VAL A 686 -55.09 15.25 -23.43
C VAL A 686 -55.47 14.43 -22.22
N LEU A 687 -54.67 14.52 -21.17
CA LEU A 687 -54.86 13.86 -19.88
C LEU A 687 -54.33 14.77 -18.78
N ILE A 688 -55.09 14.91 -17.69
CA ILE A 688 -54.67 15.73 -16.56
C ILE A 688 -54.75 14.90 -15.29
N ASP A 689 -53.70 14.99 -14.46
CA ASP A 689 -53.64 14.44 -13.11
C ASP A 689 -53.78 12.91 -13.03
N TYR A 690 -53.11 12.18 -13.93
CA TYR A 690 -53.08 10.72 -13.91
C TYR A 690 -52.13 10.19 -12.83
N ARG A 691 -52.65 9.25 -12.03
CA ARG A 691 -51.96 8.64 -10.88
C ARG A 691 -52.14 7.13 -10.92
N PRO A 692 -51.15 6.36 -11.39
CA PRO A 692 -51.21 4.91 -11.35
C PRO A 692 -50.89 4.36 -9.94
N GLY A 693 -50.28 5.16 -9.06
CA GLY A 693 -49.77 4.76 -7.76
C GLY A 693 -49.90 5.82 -6.66
N TYR A 694 -49.35 5.51 -5.47
CA TYR A 694 -49.42 6.36 -4.27
C TYR A 694 -48.20 7.30 -4.10
N TYR A 695 -47.10 7.06 -4.82
CA TYR A 695 -45.87 7.85 -4.71
C TYR A 695 -45.63 8.72 -5.94
N ASP A 696 -44.71 9.68 -5.81
CA ASP A 696 -44.35 10.62 -6.87
C ASP A 696 -43.80 9.91 -8.09
N ILE A 697 -44.35 10.25 -9.26
CA ILE A 697 -43.83 9.79 -10.54
C ILE A 697 -42.50 10.50 -10.80
N SER A 698 -41.44 9.73 -10.98
CA SER A 698 -40.07 10.26 -11.13
C SER A 698 -39.51 10.10 -12.55
N LYS A 699 -40.00 9.13 -13.33
CA LYS A 699 -39.55 8.89 -14.71
C LYS A 699 -40.59 8.08 -15.50
N ILE A 700 -40.60 8.25 -16.81
CA ILE A 700 -41.32 7.37 -17.74
C ILE A 700 -40.37 6.82 -18.79
N HIS A 701 -40.68 5.62 -19.30
CA HIS A 701 -39.93 4.94 -20.35
C HIS A 701 -40.92 4.30 -21.35
N PHE A 702 -40.83 4.65 -22.63
CA PHE A 702 -41.75 4.14 -23.65
C PHE A 702 -41.30 2.76 -24.13
N ILE A 703 -42.22 1.81 -24.19
CA ILE A 703 -41.98 0.42 -24.60
C ILE A 703 -43.06 -0.03 -25.58
N ASP A 704 -42.72 -0.10 -26.86
CA ASP A 704 -43.64 -0.47 -27.93
C ASP A 704 -44.93 0.37 -27.88
N ASN A 705 -46.08 -0.23 -27.50
CA ASN A 705 -47.37 0.47 -27.35
C ASN A 705 -47.70 0.87 -25.89
N TYR A 706 -46.76 0.69 -24.97
CA TYR A 706 -46.93 0.92 -23.53
C TYR A 706 -45.98 1.98 -23.00
N VAL A 707 -46.29 2.51 -21.83
CA VAL A 707 -45.41 3.39 -21.07
C VAL A 707 -45.17 2.75 -19.72
N LEU A 708 -43.90 2.55 -19.37
CA LEU A 708 -43.50 2.24 -18.01
C LEU A 708 -43.47 3.54 -17.22
N ILE A 709 -44.33 3.63 -16.23
CA ILE A 709 -44.36 4.74 -15.28
C ILE A 709 -43.77 4.25 -13.98
N ARG A 710 -42.85 5.03 -13.42
CA ARG A 710 -42.08 4.62 -12.27
C ARG A 710 -42.22 5.62 -11.12
N ASP A 711 -42.64 5.10 -9.97
CA ASP A 711 -42.71 5.86 -8.72
C ASP A 711 -41.54 5.49 -7.78
N TYR A 712 -41.62 5.86 -6.49
CA TYR A 712 -40.55 5.57 -5.53
C TYR A 712 -40.26 4.05 -5.39
N ASN A 713 -41.30 3.20 -5.39
CA ASN A 713 -41.24 1.78 -5.06
C ASN A 713 -41.79 0.84 -6.14
N SER A 714 -42.41 1.36 -7.20
CA SER A 714 -43.19 0.56 -8.15
C SER A 714 -42.97 0.97 -9.60
N ILE A 715 -43.13 -0.01 -10.50
CA ILE A 715 -43.18 0.19 -11.96
C ILE A 715 -44.55 -0.25 -12.46
N TYR A 716 -45.25 0.66 -13.12
CA TYR A 716 -46.54 0.43 -13.75
C TYR A 716 -46.33 0.37 -15.26
N LYS A 717 -46.61 -0.78 -15.88
CA LYS A 717 -46.77 -0.88 -17.32
C LYS A 717 -48.17 -0.46 -17.69
N THR A 718 -48.28 0.66 -18.39
CA THR A 718 -49.56 1.28 -18.69
C THR A 718 -49.78 1.35 -20.20
N ASP A 719 -50.96 0.95 -20.64
CA ASP A 719 -51.42 1.07 -22.03
C ASP A 719 -51.89 2.50 -22.28
N PHE A 720 -51.22 3.18 -23.20
CA PHE A 720 -51.52 4.56 -23.62
C PHE A 720 -52.18 4.64 -24.99
N SER A 721 -52.66 3.52 -25.56
CA SER A 721 -53.42 3.51 -26.83
C SER A 721 -54.64 4.43 -26.80
N ASN A 722 -55.25 4.64 -25.62
CA ASN A 722 -56.19 5.72 -25.36
C ASN A 722 -55.60 6.70 -24.34
N LEU A 723 -54.94 7.75 -24.84
CA LEU A 723 -54.28 8.77 -24.01
C LEU A 723 -55.22 9.46 -23.00
N SER A 724 -56.53 9.53 -23.29
CA SER A 724 -57.51 10.16 -22.37
C SER A 724 -57.93 9.26 -21.20
N ASN A 725 -57.62 7.95 -21.26
CA ASN A 725 -57.96 6.98 -20.23
C ASN A 725 -56.95 5.81 -20.19
N PRO A 726 -55.68 6.08 -19.84
CA PRO A 726 -54.65 5.05 -19.83
C PRO A 726 -54.92 3.98 -18.76
N GLN A 727 -54.59 2.73 -19.07
CA GLN A 727 -54.89 1.56 -18.21
C GLN A 727 -53.62 0.86 -17.76
N VAL A 728 -53.45 0.65 -16.45
CA VAL A 728 -52.35 -0.17 -15.94
C VAL A 728 -52.62 -1.63 -16.33
N VAL A 729 -51.69 -2.23 -17.07
CA VAL A 729 -51.75 -3.62 -17.53
C VAL A 729 -50.97 -4.53 -16.59
N THR A 730 -49.87 -4.04 -16.03
CA THR A 730 -49.01 -4.79 -15.11
C THR A 730 -48.37 -3.84 -14.11
N GLU A 731 -48.23 -4.29 -12.87
CA GLU A 731 -47.59 -3.56 -11.78
C GLU A 731 -46.52 -4.45 -11.14
N VAL A 732 -45.35 -3.89 -10.91
CA VAL A 732 -44.24 -4.53 -10.20
C VAL A 732 -43.90 -3.68 -8.98
N ASN A 733 -43.93 -4.30 -7.79
CA ASN A 733 -43.69 -3.65 -6.50
C ASN A 733 -42.35 -4.08 -5.91
N TYR A 734 -41.53 -3.11 -5.49
CA TYR A 734 -40.27 -3.29 -4.77
C TYR A 734 -40.48 -2.84 -3.32
N SER A 735 -40.42 -3.77 -2.36
CA SER A 735 -40.86 -3.54 -0.96
C SER A 735 -40.02 -2.53 -0.18
N THR A 736 -38.79 -2.25 -0.63
CA THR A 736 -37.72 -1.70 0.22
C THR A 736 -36.67 -0.89 -0.55
N GLY A 737 -36.87 -0.63 -1.85
CA GLY A 737 -35.83 -0.07 -2.71
C GLY A 737 -36.28 1.01 -3.69
N ARG A 738 -35.34 1.88 -4.08
CA ARG A 738 -35.55 2.97 -5.05
C ARG A 738 -35.02 2.54 -6.41
N ILE A 739 -35.86 2.48 -7.44
CA ILE A 739 -35.41 2.32 -8.83
C ILE A 739 -34.53 3.52 -9.22
N LEU A 740 -33.59 3.42 -10.15
CA LEU A 740 -32.71 4.55 -10.48
C LEU A 740 -32.59 4.77 -11.98
N SER A 741 -32.59 3.70 -12.76
CA SER A 741 -32.63 3.75 -14.23
C SER A 741 -33.22 2.45 -14.80
N SER A 742 -33.60 2.49 -16.08
CA SER A 742 -33.96 1.30 -16.85
C SER A 742 -33.46 1.43 -18.28
N VAL A 743 -33.09 0.32 -18.91
CA VAL A 743 -32.64 0.26 -20.30
C VAL A 743 -33.16 -1.01 -20.99
N GLU A 744 -33.50 -0.91 -22.27
CA GLU A 744 -33.96 -2.04 -23.07
C GLU A 744 -32.79 -2.82 -23.65
N VAL A 745 -32.87 -4.15 -23.60
CA VAL A 745 -31.88 -5.07 -24.17
C VAL A 745 -32.61 -6.21 -24.89
N GLY A 746 -32.81 -6.06 -26.19
CA GLY A 746 -33.55 -7.02 -27.00
C GLY A 746 -34.97 -7.27 -26.46
N GLN A 747 -35.27 -8.51 -26.05
CA GLN A 747 -36.56 -8.90 -25.47
C GLN A 747 -36.66 -8.64 -23.95
N TYR A 748 -35.64 -8.05 -23.35
CA TYR A 748 -35.54 -7.80 -21.92
C TYR A 748 -35.50 -6.31 -21.59
N ILE A 749 -35.78 -5.99 -20.34
CA ILE A 749 -35.54 -4.69 -19.73
C ILE A 749 -34.70 -4.88 -18.48
N TYR A 750 -33.66 -4.08 -18.39
CA TYR A 750 -32.74 -4.04 -17.25
C TYR A 750 -33.18 -2.89 -16.36
N ILE A 751 -33.45 -3.17 -15.09
CA ILE A 751 -33.97 -2.21 -14.12
C ILE A 751 -32.97 -2.10 -12.98
N ARG A 752 -32.33 -0.93 -12.88
CA ARG A 752 -31.45 -0.62 -11.75
C ARG A 752 -32.29 -0.22 -10.56
N TYR A 753 -32.10 -0.88 -9.42
CA TYR A 753 -32.72 -0.49 -8.16
C TYR A 753 -31.72 -0.56 -6.99
N PHE A 754 -31.96 0.27 -5.96
CA PHE A 754 -31.13 0.42 -4.77
C PHE A 754 -31.89 -0.02 -3.53
N GLU A 755 -31.31 -0.92 -2.73
CA GLU A 755 -31.87 -1.42 -1.47
C GLU A 755 -30.77 -1.51 -0.41
N TYR A 756 -30.92 -0.79 0.72
CA TYR A 756 -30.07 -0.84 1.93
C TYR A 756 -28.56 -1.10 1.69
N GLY A 757 -27.92 -0.29 0.83
CA GLY A 757 -26.47 -0.38 0.58
C GLY A 757 -26.04 -1.35 -0.52
N SER A 758 -26.98 -2.06 -1.14
CA SER A 758 -26.73 -2.93 -2.29
C SER A 758 -27.29 -2.33 -3.59
N ASN A 759 -26.54 -2.43 -4.70
CA ASN A 759 -26.97 -2.04 -6.04
C ASN A 759 -27.08 -3.28 -6.94
N TYR A 760 -28.25 -3.49 -7.54
CA TYR A 760 -28.50 -4.62 -8.44
C TYR A 760 -29.17 -4.16 -9.74
N VAL A 761 -29.07 -4.99 -10.78
CA VAL A 761 -29.87 -4.86 -12.00
C VAL A 761 -30.82 -6.04 -12.10
N ASP A 762 -32.12 -5.76 -12.00
CA ASP A 762 -33.20 -6.72 -12.22
C ASP A 762 -33.48 -6.83 -13.73
N VAL A 763 -33.31 -8.03 -14.29
CA VAL A 763 -33.58 -8.32 -15.70
C VAL A 763 -34.96 -8.95 -15.82
N ARG A 764 -35.83 -8.30 -16.58
CA ARG A 764 -37.21 -8.73 -16.80
C ARG A 764 -37.52 -8.87 -18.27
N GLU A 765 -38.50 -9.71 -18.60
CA GLU A 765 -39.06 -9.74 -19.95
C GLU A 765 -39.72 -8.39 -20.28
N LYS A 766 -39.31 -7.75 -21.38
CA LYS A 766 -39.79 -6.42 -21.82
C LYS A 766 -41.32 -6.35 -21.92
N ASN A 767 -41.94 -7.44 -22.39
CA ASN A 767 -43.37 -7.47 -22.67
C ASN A 767 -44.26 -7.88 -21.48
N SER A 768 -43.84 -8.83 -20.66
CA SER A 768 -44.64 -9.32 -19.53
C SER A 768 -44.25 -8.67 -18.19
N LEU A 769 -43.05 -8.07 -18.12
CA LEU A 769 -42.35 -7.70 -16.88
C LEU A 769 -42.14 -8.88 -15.91
N ASN A 770 -42.21 -10.11 -16.40
CA ASN A 770 -41.82 -11.28 -15.62
C ASN A 770 -40.34 -11.19 -15.24
N PHE A 771 -40.05 -11.50 -13.98
CA PHE A 771 -38.69 -11.60 -13.49
C PHE A 771 -37.94 -12.72 -14.22
N VAL A 772 -36.72 -12.45 -14.68
CA VAL A 772 -35.85 -13.42 -15.34
C VAL A 772 -34.65 -13.73 -14.44
N THR A 773 -33.87 -12.72 -14.08
CA THR A 773 -32.68 -12.88 -13.23
C THR A 773 -32.24 -11.55 -12.62
N THR A 774 -31.31 -11.61 -11.67
CA THR A 774 -30.62 -10.44 -11.11
C THR A 774 -29.15 -10.48 -11.49
N LEU A 775 -28.61 -9.36 -11.97
CA LEU A 775 -27.19 -9.21 -12.27
C LEU A 775 -26.47 -8.53 -11.10
N ASN A 776 -25.40 -9.17 -10.62
CA ASN A 776 -24.48 -8.61 -9.64
C ASN A 776 -23.35 -7.88 -10.38
N LEU A 777 -23.36 -6.56 -10.32
CA LEU A 777 -22.35 -5.68 -10.91
C LEU A 777 -21.39 -5.16 -9.82
N PRO A 778 -20.14 -4.77 -10.16
CA PRO A 778 -19.10 -4.42 -9.19
C PRO A 778 -19.38 -3.11 -8.43
N SER A 779 -19.06 -3.08 -7.13
CA SER A 779 -19.11 -1.90 -6.22
C SER A 779 -20.39 -1.02 -6.33
N LEU A 780 -20.40 0.16 -5.72
CA LEU A 780 -21.53 1.10 -5.86
C LEU A 780 -21.47 1.79 -7.25
N PHE A 781 -22.26 1.30 -8.22
CA PHE A 781 -22.44 1.93 -9.54
C PHE A 781 -23.65 2.88 -9.58
N ARG A 782 -23.62 3.95 -10.39
CA ARG A 782 -24.67 4.99 -10.48
C ARG A 782 -25.50 4.97 -11.78
N ASN A 783 -24.94 4.53 -12.90
CA ASN A 783 -25.67 4.52 -14.17
C ASN A 783 -25.38 3.24 -14.97
N ILE A 784 -26.35 2.85 -15.80
CA ILE A 784 -26.20 1.83 -16.83
C ILE A 784 -26.67 2.40 -18.16
N SER A 785 -25.95 2.11 -19.24
CA SER A 785 -26.35 2.41 -20.61
C SER A 785 -26.01 1.22 -21.52
N VAL A 786 -26.77 1.09 -22.62
CA VAL A 786 -26.61 0.00 -23.58
C VAL A 786 -26.55 0.58 -24.98
N HIS A 787 -25.70 -0.01 -25.80
CA HIS A 787 -25.63 0.22 -27.23
C HIS A 787 -25.17 -1.06 -27.90
N ASP A 788 -25.90 -1.48 -28.93
CA ASP A 788 -25.73 -2.77 -29.59
C ASP A 788 -25.65 -3.93 -28.57
N GLU A 789 -24.54 -4.67 -28.58
CA GLU A 789 -24.28 -5.81 -27.71
C GLU A 789 -23.36 -5.46 -26.53
N LEU A 790 -23.28 -4.17 -26.15
CA LEU A 790 -22.45 -3.69 -25.05
C LEU A 790 -23.27 -3.00 -23.95
N LEU A 791 -22.95 -3.34 -22.70
CA LEU A 791 -23.48 -2.74 -21.48
C LEU A 791 -22.37 -1.98 -20.75
N PHE A 792 -22.61 -0.71 -20.46
CA PHE A 792 -21.70 0.17 -19.75
C PHE A 792 -22.18 0.40 -18.33
N VAL A 793 -21.28 0.30 -17.35
CA VAL A 793 -21.58 0.44 -15.92
C VAL A 793 -20.60 1.42 -15.30
N GLY A 794 -21.08 2.56 -14.80
CA GLY A 794 -20.24 3.62 -14.22
C GLY A 794 -20.26 3.66 -12.68
N SER A 795 -19.08 3.77 -12.05
CA SER A 795 -18.90 3.87 -10.58
C SER A 795 -19.00 5.29 -10.01
N ASN A 796 -19.26 5.41 -8.70
CA ASN A 796 -19.08 6.64 -7.91
C ASN A 796 -17.84 6.62 -7.00
N GLN A 797 -17.25 5.44 -6.73
CA GLN A 797 -16.23 5.27 -5.69
C GLN A 797 -14.86 4.87 -6.21
N VAL A 798 -14.81 4.25 -7.40
CA VAL A 798 -13.60 3.59 -7.90
C VAL A 798 -13.10 4.22 -9.20
N ASP A 799 -13.60 5.41 -9.54
CA ASP A 799 -13.30 6.18 -10.76
C ASP A 799 -13.07 5.27 -11.98
N SER A 800 -14.07 4.43 -12.27
CA SER A 800 -13.96 3.37 -13.26
C SER A 800 -15.25 3.18 -14.05
N LEU A 801 -15.10 2.85 -15.34
CA LEU A 801 -16.17 2.40 -16.24
C LEU A 801 -15.95 0.94 -16.61
N TRP A 802 -16.92 0.09 -16.34
CA TRP A 802 -16.92 -1.31 -16.78
C TRP A 802 -17.70 -1.47 -18.08
N ILE A 803 -17.12 -2.22 -19.02
CA ILE A 803 -17.74 -2.55 -20.31
C ILE A 803 -18.01 -4.06 -20.32
N TYR A 804 -19.27 -4.44 -20.49
CA TYR A 804 -19.72 -5.81 -20.58
C TYR A 804 -20.23 -6.12 -21.98
N SER A 805 -19.98 -7.33 -22.47
CA SER A 805 -20.71 -7.90 -23.59
C SER A 805 -22.03 -8.47 -23.09
N ILE A 806 -23.11 -8.15 -23.80
CA ILE A 806 -24.47 -8.65 -23.59
C ILE A 806 -24.97 -9.47 -24.78
N THR A 807 -24.05 -10.14 -25.50
CA THR A 807 -24.39 -11.18 -26.49
C THR A 807 -25.27 -12.27 -25.88
N ASP A 808 -25.09 -12.55 -24.58
CA ASP A 808 -26.07 -13.20 -23.72
C ASP A 808 -26.70 -12.17 -22.76
N PRO A 809 -27.92 -11.67 -23.06
CA PRO A 809 -28.58 -10.64 -22.25
C PRO A 809 -29.02 -11.09 -20.85
N ILE A 810 -28.88 -12.36 -20.47
CA ILE A 810 -29.15 -12.81 -19.10
C ILE A 810 -27.88 -13.19 -18.35
N ASN A 811 -26.74 -13.30 -19.06
CA ASN A 811 -25.41 -13.53 -18.48
C ASN A 811 -24.35 -12.62 -19.14
N PRO A 812 -24.31 -11.32 -18.84
CA PRO A 812 -23.30 -10.42 -19.37
C PRO A 812 -21.88 -10.83 -18.95
N SER A 813 -20.91 -10.69 -19.85
CA SER A 813 -19.50 -10.99 -19.60
C SER A 813 -18.67 -9.71 -19.60
N LEU A 814 -17.81 -9.52 -18.59
CA LEU A 814 -16.95 -8.32 -18.51
C LEU A 814 -15.90 -8.39 -19.63
N LEU A 815 -15.83 -7.35 -20.47
CA LEU A 815 -14.81 -7.21 -21.50
C LEU A 815 -13.58 -6.49 -20.95
N THR A 816 -13.77 -5.33 -20.31
CA THR A 816 -12.68 -4.50 -19.81
C THR A 816 -13.15 -3.48 -18.77
N THR A 817 -12.18 -2.85 -18.11
CA THR A 817 -12.38 -1.74 -17.17
C THR A 817 -11.49 -0.58 -17.56
N ILE A 818 -12.08 0.59 -17.71
CA ILE A 818 -11.36 1.85 -17.90
C ILE A 818 -11.22 2.51 -16.54
N SER A 819 -9.99 2.68 -16.06
CA SER A 819 -9.68 3.52 -14.91
C SER A 819 -9.59 4.97 -15.36
N ILE A 820 -10.37 5.82 -14.71
CA ILE A 820 -10.45 7.26 -14.96
C ILE A 820 -9.74 7.91 -13.77
N PRO A 821 -8.54 8.49 -13.92
CA PRO A 821 -7.87 9.12 -12.78
C PRO A 821 -8.68 10.32 -12.26
N PRO A 822 -8.76 10.53 -10.93
CA PRO A 822 -9.39 11.73 -10.39
C PRO A 822 -8.56 12.96 -10.81
N PRO A 823 -9.20 14.08 -11.19
CA PRO A 823 -8.46 15.30 -11.49
C PRO A 823 -7.72 15.80 -10.23
N ASP A 824 -6.49 16.30 -10.41
CA ASP A 824 -5.54 16.69 -9.36
C ASP A 824 -6.03 17.79 -8.38
N PHE A 825 -7.25 18.33 -8.55
CA PHE A 825 -7.65 19.62 -7.97
C PHE A 825 -8.91 19.67 -7.11
N LEU A 826 -9.60 18.58 -6.72
CA LEU A 826 -10.81 18.70 -5.88
C LEU A 826 -11.00 17.65 -4.75
N PRO A 827 -11.56 18.06 -3.59
CA PRO A 827 -11.92 17.16 -2.51
C PRO A 827 -13.09 16.24 -2.89
N SER A 828 -13.03 15.00 -2.39
CA SER A 828 -13.84 13.80 -2.66
C SER A 828 -15.38 13.87 -2.52
N TYR A 829 -15.99 15.05 -2.41
CA TYR A 829 -17.40 15.21 -2.06
C TYR A 829 -18.38 15.41 -3.23
N TYR A 830 -17.91 15.55 -4.48
CA TYR A 830 -18.76 15.83 -5.65
C TYR A 830 -18.48 14.93 -6.87
N ASN A 831 -18.45 13.61 -6.70
CA ASN A 831 -18.36 12.69 -7.85
C ASN A 831 -19.71 12.53 -8.54
N ASN A 832 -19.90 13.25 -9.64
CA ASN A 832 -21.06 13.10 -10.51
C ASN A 832 -20.91 11.87 -11.40
N GLY A 833 -21.23 10.69 -10.84
CA GLY A 833 -21.10 9.37 -11.48
C GLY A 833 -21.14 9.32 -13.00
N HIS A 834 -20.05 8.78 -13.55
CA HIS A 834 -19.77 8.66 -14.97
C HIS A 834 -20.95 8.02 -15.72
N SER A 835 -21.56 8.78 -16.62
CA SER A 835 -22.42 8.22 -17.66
C SER A 835 -21.59 8.18 -18.95
N ALA A 836 -21.85 7.20 -19.81
CA ALA A 836 -21.18 7.09 -21.10
C ALA A 836 -22.21 7.26 -22.22
N THR A 837 -21.86 8.03 -23.24
CA THR A 837 -22.68 8.20 -24.45
C THR A 837 -21.85 7.88 -25.68
N TYR A 838 -22.49 7.29 -26.68
CA TYR A 838 -21.84 7.08 -27.97
C TYR A 838 -21.72 8.40 -28.72
N LEU A 839 -20.56 8.60 -29.32
CA LEU A 839 -20.33 9.69 -30.27
C LEU A 839 -20.66 9.25 -31.70
N ASN A 840 -20.32 7.99 -32.04
CA ASN A 840 -20.67 7.27 -33.25
C ASN A 840 -20.40 5.76 -33.02
N ASP A 841 -20.55 4.92 -34.05
CA ASP A 841 -20.35 3.45 -33.99
C ASP A 841 -18.96 3.02 -33.47
N SER A 842 -18.01 3.94 -33.35
CA SER A 842 -16.60 3.68 -33.01
C SER A 842 -16.09 4.50 -31.84
N LEU A 843 -16.86 5.46 -31.31
CA LEU A 843 -16.38 6.41 -30.31
C LEU A 843 -17.35 6.52 -29.12
N LEU A 844 -16.80 6.56 -27.92
CA LEU A 844 -17.48 6.67 -26.64
C LEU A 844 -17.02 7.92 -25.90
N ALA A 845 -17.94 8.79 -25.49
CA ALA A 845 -17.66 9.84 -24.53
C ALA A 845 -18.04 9.38 -23.13
N ILE A 846 -17.10 9.53 -22.20
CA ILE A 846 -17.27 9.29 -20.78
C ILE A 846 -17.35 10.66 -20.09
N TYR A 847 -18.41 10.88 -19.35
CA TYR A 847 -18.56 12.11 -18.56
C TYR A 847 -17.79 11.96 -17.25
N VAL A 848 -16.93 12.94 -16.96
CA VAL A 848 -16.17 13.04 -15.72
C VAL A 848 -16.59 14.29 -14.97
N THR A 849 -16.20 14.39 -13.69
CA THR A 849 -16.77 15.36 -12.75
C THR A 849 -16.79 16.79 -13.32
N ASP A 850 -15.77 17.22 -14.06
CA ASP A 850 -15.63 18.56 -14.65
C ASP A 850 -15.37 18.57 -16.17
N GLY A 851 -15.68 17.48 -16.89
CA GLY A 851 -15.30 17.34 -18.29
C GLY A 851 -15.85 16.13 -19.04
N ILE A 852 -15.27 15.86 -20.20
CA ILE A 852 -15.51 14.70 -21.06
C ILE A 852 -14.19 14.06 -21.42
N GLU A 853 -14.13 12.74 -21.37
CA GLU A 853 -13.07 11.94 -21.97
C GLU A 853 -13.63 11.15 -23.16
N ILE A 854 -12.90 11.09 -24.26
CA ILE A 854 -13.30 10.43 -25.49
C ILE A 854 -12.44 9.19 -25.67
N PHE A 855 -13.08 8.07 -25.98
CA PHE A 855 -12.46 6.79 -26.26
C PHE A 855 -12.93 6.28 -27.62
N ASP A 856 -12.05 5.60 -28.35
CA ASP A 856 -12.37 4.77 -29.48
C ASP A 856 -12.62 3.34 -28.99
N ILE A 857 -13.76 2.79 -29.39
CA ILE A 857 -14.31 1.51 -28.95
C ILE A 857 -14.54 0.55 -30.11
N GLN A 858 -13.87 0.74 -31.26
CA GLN A 858 -13.88 -0.24 -32.36
C GLN A 858 -13.47 -1.64 -31.89
N ASP A 859 -12.58 -1.71 -30.89
CA ASP A 859 -12.36 -2.90 -30.05
C ASP A 859 -12.77 -2.59 -28.61
N ALA A 860 -14.00 -2.94 -28.25
CA ALA A 860 -14.54 -2.71 -26.90
C ALA A 860 -13.80 -3.48 -25.79
N ASN A 861 -12.95 -4.47 -26.13
CA ASN A 861 -12.08 -5.14 -25.16
C ASN A 861 -10.86 -4.28 -24.79
N ASN A 862 -10.46 -3.36 -25.67
CA ASN A 862 -9.30 -2.49 -25.49
C ASN A 862 -9.60 -1.08 -26.03
N PRO A 863 -10.48 -0.34 -25.34
CA PRO A 863 -10.85 1.02 -25.70
C PRO A 863 -9.61 1.93 -25.70
N PHE A 864 -9.49 2.80 -26.70
CA PHE A 864 -8.34 3.67 -26.90
C PHE A 864 -8.71 5.12 -26.58
N TYR A 865 -8.05 5.76 -25.62
CA TYR A 865 -8.30 7.17 -25.30
C TYR A 865 -7.90 8.09 -26.47
N ARG A 866 -8.84 8.95 -26.90
CA ARG A 866 -8.71 9.87 -28.04
C ARG A 866 -8.58 11.34 -27.64
N GLY A 867 -8.88 11.69 -26.39
CA GLY A 867 -8.72 13.05 -25.89
C GLY A 867 -9.70 13.38 -24.78
N SER A 868 -9.51 14.54 -24.18
CA SER A 868 -10.38 15.05 -23.12
C SER A 868 -10.64 16.53 -23.28
N TRP A 869 -11.72 16.97 -22.68
CA TRP A 869 -11.99 18.38 -22.48
C TRP A 869 -12.50 18.60 -21.06
N TYR A 870 -11.89 19.54 -20.34
CA TYR A 870 -12.28 19.91 -18.98
C TYR A 870 -12.69 21.37 -18.93
N ASN A 871 -13.81 21.64 -18.26
CA ASN A 871 -14.36 22.97 -17.98
C ASN A 871 -13.86 23.51 -16.63
N GLY A 872 -13.44 22.63 -15.72
CA GLY A 872 -13.13 22.99 -14.33
C GLY A 872 -14.37 23.27 -13.46
N ASP A 873 -15.60 23.03 -13.95
CA ASP A 873 -16.83 23.11 -13.15
C ASP A 873 -17.44 21.72 -12.93
N PRO A 874 -17.47 21.22 -11.68
CA PRO A 874 -17.89 19.86 -11.37
C PRO A 874 -19.41 19.57 -11.53
N ARG A 875 -20.20 20.53 -12.05
CA ARG A 875 -21.69 20.50 -12.09
C ARG A 875 -22.27 20.68 -13.49
N THR A 876 -21.53 20.25 -14.51
CA THR A 876 -21.95 20.30 -15.91
C THR A 876 -22.73 19.03 -16.32
N TYR A 877 -23.90 19.18 -16.93
CA TYR A 877 -24.66 18.08 -17.55
C TYR A 877 -24.48 18.07 -19.06
N ILE A 878 -24.47 16.88 -19.68
CA ILE A 878 -24.21 16.76 -21.11
C ILE A 878 -25.33 16.01 -21.81
N LYS A 879 -25.78 16.54 -22.95
CA LYS A 879 -26.80 15.96 -23.83
C LYS A 879 -26.27 15.94 -25.27
N SER A 880 -26.67 14.94 -26.06
CA SER A 880 -26.36 14.85 -27.48
C SER A 880 -27.64 14.79 -28.33
N ASN A 881 -27.58 15.29 -29.56
CA ASN A 881 -28.65 15.16 -30.57
C ASN A 881 -28.16 14.34 -31.78
N ASN A 882 -27.60 13.14 -31.58
CA ASN A 882 -27.04 12.26 -32.62
C ASN A 882 -25.94 12.87 -33.54
N SER A 883 -25.63 14.17 -33.46
CA SER A 883 -24.65 14.85 -34.32
C SER A 883 -23.87 15.98 -33.63
N ASP A 884 -24.45 16.60 -32.59
CA ASP A 884 -23.83 17.65 -31.77
C ASP A 884 -24.00 17.37 -30.26
N TYR A 885 -23.19 18.05 -29.43
CA TYR A 885 -23.17 17.90 -27.97
C TYR A 885 -23.45 19.22 -27.28
N PHE A 886 -24.12 19.17 -26.14
CA PHE A 886 -24.56 20.34 -25.41
C PHE A 886 -24.33 20.17 -23.92
N LEU A 887 -23.58 21.09 -23.32
CA LEU A 887 -23.36 21.20 -21.88
C LEU A 887 -24.41 22.11 -21.26
N VAL A 888 -24.87 21.80 -20.06
CA VAL A 888 -25.76 22.63 -19.25
C VAL A 888 -25.17 22.77 -17.85
N ASN A 889 -24.75 23.98 -17.46
CA ASN A 889 -24.14 24.25 -16.14
C ASN A 889 -25.20 24.58 -15.08
N GLN A 890 -24.96 24.18 -13.82
CA GLN A 890 -25.78 24.61 -12.67
C GLN A 890 -25.18 25.80 -11.92
N PRO A 891 -26.01 26.70 -11.36
CA PRO A 891 -25.52 27.79 -10.51
C PRO A 891 -25.12 27.28 -9.11
N MET A 892 -24.08 27.89 -8.50
CA MET A 892 -23.53 27.42 -7.20
C MET A 892 -24.42 27.74 -5.99
N THR A 893 -25.23 28.79 -6.09
CA THR A 893 -26.09 29.27 -5.00
C THR A 893 -27.35 29.92 -5.57
N GLN A 894 -28.34 30.23 -4.72
CA GLN A 894 -29.54 31.00 -5.08
C GLN A 894 -29.24 32.44 -5.57
N PHE A 895 -27.96 32.81 -5.72
CA PHE A 895 -27.48 34.14 -6.10
C PHE A 895 -26.48 34.14 -7.27
N ASP A 896 -26.07 32.99 -7.80
CA ASP A 896 -25.21 32.93 -8.99
C ASP A 896 -26.08 32.86 -10.26
N ASN A 897 -25.94 33.86 -11.13
CA ASN A 897 -26.79 34.04 -12.31
C ASN A 897 -26.38 33.21 -13.54
N TYR A 898 -25.42 32.29 -13.42
CA TYR A 898 -24.81 31.62 -14.57
C TYR A 898 -25.33 30.19 -14.77
N SER A 899 -26.49 30.05 -15.40
CA SER A 899 -26.96 28.79 -15.99
C SER A 899 -27.08 28.95 -17.50
N GLY A 900 -26.23 28.26 -18.26
CA GLY A 900 -26.14 28.37 -19.72
C GLY A 900 -26.08 27.02 -20.42
N ILE A 901 -26.54 26.99 -21.68
CA ILE A 901 -26.40 25.86 -22.60
C ILE A 901 -25.22 26.16 -23.53
N THR A 902 -24.19 25.31 -23.53
CA THR A 902 -23.01 25.45 -24.41
C THR A 902 -23.03 24.34 -25.46
N LYS A 903 -22.91 24.69 -26.75
CA LYS A 903 -22.70 23.69 -27.81
C LYS A 903 -21.22 23.33 -27.89
N ILE A 904 -20.89 22.05 -27.74
CA ILE A 904 -19.59 21.52 -28.18
C ILE A 904 -19.80 20.92 -29.57
N SER A 905 -19.11 21.49 -30.56
CA SER A 905 -19.03 20.92 -31.91
C SER A 905 -17.64 20.35 -32.08
N PHE A 906 -17.54 19.07 -32.42
CA PHE A 906 -16.26 18.45 -32.74
C PHE A 906 -16.03 18.58 -34.25
N ASP A 907 -14.93 19.21 -34.67
CA ASP A 907 -14.50 19.15 -36.06
C ASP A 907 -13.80 17.81 -36.30
N TRP A 908 -14.57 16.81 -36.70
CA TRP A 908 -14.06 15.46 -36.90
C TRP A 908 -12.98 15.39 -37.99
N LEU A 909 -12.90 16.36 -38.91
CA LEU A 909 -11.89 16.39 -39.97
C LEU A 909 -10.51 16.86 -39.48
N SER A 910 -10.44 17.64 -38.40
CA SER A 910 -9.17 18.11 -37.80
C SER A 910 -8.58 17.11 -36.80
N ILE A 911 -9.40 16.23 -36.22
CA ILE A 911 -8.97 15.12 -35.34
C ILE A 911 -8.17 14.04 -36.13
N PHE A 912 -8.28 14.01 -37.47
CA PHE A 912 -7.57 13.05 -38.33
C PHE A 912 -6.50 13.66 -39.26
N SER A 913 -6.11 14.93 -39.07
CA SER A 913 -5.04 15.57 -39.87
C SER A 913 -3.79 15.76 -39.00
N GLU A 914 -2.70 15.00 -39.11
CA GLU A 914 -2.05 14.41 -40.28
C GLU A 914 -1.71 12.91 -40.06
N ASP A 915 -1.84 12.10 -41.12
CA ASP A 915 -1.32 10.73 -41.28
C ASP A 915 -1.80 9.59 -40.36
N ILE A 916 -3.07 9.57 -39.92
CA ILE A 916 -3.68 8.32 -39.42
C ILE A 916 -4.95 8.00 -40.21
N SER A 917 -4.76 7.25 -41.27
CA SER A 917 -5.85 6.50 -41.91
C SER A 917 -6.51 5.58 -40.86
N PRO A 918 -7.84 5.41 -40.84
CA PRO A 918 -8.54 4.45 -39.95
C PRO A 918 -8.03 3.00 -40.13
N VAL A 919 -7.24 2.80 -41.17
CA VAL A 919 -6.45 1.61 -41.47
C VAL A 919 -4.96 2.00 -41.40
N PRO A 920 -4.12 1.32 -40.60
CA PRO A 920 -2.70 1.65 -40.47
C PRO A 920 -2.00 1.65 -41.84
N LEU A 921 -0.95 2.45 -42.02
CA LEU A 921 -0.26 2.55 -43.33
C LEU A 921 0.70 1.39 -43.59
N ASN A 922 1.18 0.72 -42.54
CA ASN A 922 2.15 -0.37 -42.61
C ASN A 922 1.73 -1.52 -41.69
N TYR A 923 2.22 -2.73 -41.99
CA TYR A 923 2.14 -3.84 -41.06
C TYR A 923 3.08 -3.61 -39.86
N ALA A 924 2.64 -3.96 -38.66
CA ALA A 924 3.48 -3.91 -37.45
C ALA A 924 3.08 -5.01 -36.45
N LEU A 925 4.06 -5.51 -35.68
CA LEU A 925 3.82 -6.32 -34.48
C LEU A 925 4.40 -5.61 -33.26
N HIS A 926 3.55 -5.29 -32.30
CA HIS A 926 3.94 -4.55 -31.11
C HIS A 926 4.38 -5.48 -29.97
N PRO A 927 5.16 -4.97 -28.99
CA PRO A 927 5.45 -5.71 -27.76
C PRO A 927 4.18 -6.17 -27.03
N ALA A 928 4.22 -7.36 -26.44
CA ALA A 928 3.12 -7.88 -25.63
C ALA A 928 3.00 -7.02 -24.35
N SER A 929 1.78 -6.71 -23.92
CA SER A 929 1.54 -5.91 -22.72
C SER A 929 0.37 -6.47 -21.89
N PRO A 930 0.54 -6.70 -20.57
CA PRO A 930 1.79 -6.54 -19.80
C PRO A 930 2.88 -7.55 -20.23
N ASN A 931 4.15 -7.23 -19.95
CA ASN A 931 5.30 -8.13 -20.15
C ASN A 931 6.46 -7.70 -19.22
N PRO A 932 6.81 -8.47 -18.17
CA PRO A 932 6.27 -9.79 -17.83
C PRO A 932 4.78 -9.78 -17.48
N PHE A 933 4.10 -10.90 -17.63
CA PHE A 933 2.64 -11.03 -17.39
C PHE A 933 2.29 -12.21 -16.48
N ASN A 934 1.15 -12.13 -15.78
CA ASN A 934 0.60 -13.21 -14.95
C ASN A 934 -0.96 -13.18 -14.92
N PRO A 935 -1.68 -14.19 -15.47
CA PRO A 935 -1.29 -15.10 -16.54
C PRO A 935 -1.70 -14.58 -17.93
N THR A 936 -2.20 -13.33 -18.06
CA THR A 936 -2.72 -12.78 -19.33
C THR A 936 -1.87 -11.64 -19.91
N THR A 937 -1.60 -11.68 -21.21
CA THR A 937 -0.95 -10.60 -21.98
C THR A 937 -1.63 -10.39 -23.33
N THR A 938 -1.55 -9.17 -23.85
CA THR A 938 -2.14 -8.80 -25.14
C THR A 938 -1.05 -8.51 -26.17
N ILE A 939 -1.11 -9.19 -27.31
CA ILE A 939 -0.25 -8.97 -28.48
C ILE A 939 -0.99 -8.07 -29.46
N ARG A 940 -0.47 -6.87 -29.73
CA ARG A 940 -1.07 -5.91 -30.67
C ARG A 940 -0.38 -5.96 -32.04
N TYR A 941 -1.12 -5.75 -33.12
CA TYR A 941 -0.61 -5.76 -34.49
C TYR A 941 -1.45 -4.90 -35.45
N ASP A 942 -0.80 -4.39 -36.49
CA ASP A 942 -1.38 -3.42 -37.42
C ASP A 942 -1.53 -4.07 -38.81
N LEU A 943 -2.69 -3.90 -39.46
CA LEU A 943 -2.99 -4.44 -40.80
C LEU A 943 -3.39 -3.32 -41.77
N PRO A 944 -2.56 -2.97 -42.78
CA PRO A 944 -2.87 -1.92 -43.74
C PRO A 944 -3.87 -2.32 -44.83
N GLU A 945 -4.13 -3.61 -44.98
CA GLU A 945 -5.13 -4.16 -45.90
C GLU A 945 -5.67 -5.48 -45.35
N ASP A 946 -6.81 -5.93 -45.89
CA ASP A 946 -7.40 -7.22 -45.54
C ASP A 946 -6.40 -8.34 -45.87
N ALA A 947 -6.09 -9.17 -44.88
CA ALA A 947 -5.07 -10.20 -45.01
C ALA A 947 -5.40 -11.45 -44.18
N TYR A 948 -4.92 -12.60 -44.64
CA TYR A 948 -4.89 -13.80 -43.82
C TYR A 948 -3.80 -13.66 -42.75
N VAL A 949 -4.18 -13.65 -41.48
CA VAL A 949 -3.27 -13.44 -40.34
C VAL A 949 -3.09 -14.73 -39.55
N SER A 950 -1.83 -15.08 -39.29
CA SER A 950 -1.45 -16.16 -38.37
C SER A 950 -0.56 -15.63 -37.24
N ILE A 951 -1.01 -15.72 -35.99
CA ILE A 951 -0.20 -15.40 -34.80
C ILE A 951 0.07 -16.68 -34.01
N ASN A 952 1.34 -17.04 -33.89
CA ASN A 952 1.79 -18.27 -33.24
C ASN A 952 2.70 -17.94 -32.05
N VAL A 953 2.51 -18.65 -30.94
CA VAL A 953 3.38 -18.60 -29.76
C VAL A 953 4.26 -19.85 -29.72
N TYR A 954 5.54 -19.68 -29.42
CA TYR A 954 6.57 -20.72 -29.35
C TYR A 954 7.29 -20.68 -28.00
N ASP A 955 7.78 -21.85 -27.55
CA ASP A 955 8.81 -21.88 -26.51
C ASP A 955 10.20 -21.58 -27.07
N LEU A 956 11.20 -21.46 -26.19
CA LEU A 956 12.60 -21.22 -26.56
C LEU A 956 13.23 -22.32 -27.44
N LEU A 957 12.61 -23.50 -27.52
CA LEU A 957 13.04 -24.59 -28.41
C LEU A 957 12.38 -24.49 -29.80
N GLY A 958 11.59 -23.45 -30.05
CA GLY A 958 10.85 -23.24 -31.30
C GLY A 958 9.63 -24.15 -31.43
N ARG A 959 9.17 -24.81 -30.36
CA ARG A 959 7.96 -25.64 -30.39
C ARG A 959 6.74 -24.75 -30.27
N GLN A 960 5.80 -24.89 -31.20
CA GLN A 960 4.56 -24.12 -31.19
C GLN A 960 3.66 -24.54 -30.01
N ILE A 961 3.36 -23.58 -29.16
CA ILE A 961 2.54 -23.69 -27.95
C ILE A 961 1.06 -23.53 -28.28
N ILE A 962 0.71 -22.43 -28.95
CA ILE A 962 -0.65 -22.10 -29.35
C ILE A 962 -0.64 -21.24 -30.61
N ASN A 963 -1.74 -21.27 -31.36
CA ASN A 963 -2.03 -20.30 -32.40
C ASN A 963 -3.19 -19.42 -31.90
N LEU A 964 -2.94 -18.11 -31.79
CA LEU A 964 -3.89 -17.13 -31.25
C LEU A 964 -4.83 -16.58 -32.32
N VAL A 965 -4.33 -16.44 -33.55
CA VAL A 965 -5.07 -15.96 -34.72
C VAL A 965 -4.67 -16.82 -35.91
N ASN A 966 -5.64 -17.28 -36.71
CA ASN A 966 -5.40 -18.03 -37.96
C ASN A 966 -6.61 -17.95 -38.91
N THR A 967 -6.90 -16.74 -39.38
CA THR A 967 -8.08 -16.44 -40.19
C THR A 967 -7.84 -15.20 -41.05
N ASP A 968 -8.71 -14.97 -42.04
CA ASP A 968 -8.82 -13.69 -42.74
C ASP A 968 -9.26 -12.60 -41.73
N MET A 969 -8.51 -11.51 -41.67
CA MET A 969 -8.76 -10.34 -40.84
C MET A 969 -8.90 -9.11 -41.74
N THR A 970 -9.86 -8.24 -41.43
CA THR A 970 -9.99 -6.96 -42.14
C THR A 970 -8.93 -5.96 -41.69
N ALA A 971 -8.59 -5.02 -42.56
CA ALA A 971 -7.62 -3.95 -42.29
C ALA A 971 -7.98 -3.15 -41.02
N GLY A 972 -6.99 -2.68 -40.28
CA GLY A 972 -7.15 -1.95 -39.03
C GLY A 972 -6.13 -2.31 -37.95
N TYR A 973 -6.26 -1.66 -36.80
CA TYR A 973 -5.50 -1.97 -35.58
C TYR A 973 -6.13 -3.18 -34.88
N ARG A 974 -5.33 -4.19 -34.54
CA ARG A 974 -5.81 -5.48 -34.02
C ARG A 974 -5.05 -5.91 -32.78
N SER A 975 -5.64 -6.83 -32.03
CA SER A 975 -5.00 -7.44 -30.87
C SER A 975 -5.35 -8.92 -30.74
N ALA A 976 -4.54 -9.66 -29.99
CA ALA A 976 -4.76 -11.06 -29.64
C ALA A 976 -4.34 -11.28 -28.18
N LEU A 977 -5.27 -11.78 -27.35
CA LEU A 977 -5.02 -12.11 -25.95
C LEU A 977 -4.41 -13.50 -25.84
N TRP A 978 -3.35 -13.64 -25.04
CA TRP A 978 -2.86 -14.93 -24.58
C TRP A 978 -2.97 -15.03 -23.06
N ASN A 979 -3.61 -16.10 -22.59
CA ASN A 979 -3.85 -16.37 -21.17
C ASN A 979 -2.86 -17.39 -20.56
N GLY A 980 -1.66 -17.52 -21.15
CA GLY A 980 -0.64 -18.42 -20.64
C GLY A 980 -1.01 -19.90 -20.73
N THR A 981 -1.83 -20.30 -21.71
CA THR A 981 -2.20 -21.71 -21.94
C THR A 981 -1.70 -22.26 -23.28
N ASP A 982 -1.51 -23.58 -23.35
CA ASP A 982 -1.21 -24.31 -24.59
C ASP A 982 -2.48 -24.59 -25.41
N ARG A 983 -2.31 -25.16 -26.61
CA ARG A 983 -3.43 -25.55 -27.50
C ARG A 983 -4.46 -26.53 -26.90
N TYR A 984 -4.20 -27.13 -25.75
CA TYR A 984 -5.14 -28.01 -25.03
C TYR A 984 -5.79 -27.30 -23.83
N GLY A 985 -5.60 -25.99 -23.69
CA GLY A 985 -6.11 -25.19 -22.58
C GLY A 985 -5.35 -25.39 -21.27
N ARG A 986 -4.16 -26.01 -21.29
CA ARG A 986 -3.37 -26.28 -20.08
C ARG A 986 -2.41 -25.13 -19.82
N PRO A 987 -2.26 -24.64 -18.58
CA PRO A 987 -1.29 -23.61 -18.25
C PRO A 987 0.13 -24.03 -18.65
N VAL A 988 0.89 -23.10 -19.24
CA VAL A 988 2.32 -23.31 -19.53
C VAL A 988 3.19 -22.92 -18.33
N SER A 989 4.45 -23.31 -18.33
CA SER A 989 5.39 -22.97 -17.23
C SER A 989 5.81 -21.50 -17.29
N SER A 990 6.15 -20.91 -16.15
CA SER A 990 6.79 -19.58 -16.13
C SER A 990 8.08 -19.61 -16.95
N GLY A 991 8.38 -18.51 -17.64
CA GLY A 991 9.54 -18.42 -18.51
C GLY A 991 9.29 -17.58 -19.76
N MET A 992 10.29 -17.56 -20.63
CA MET A 992 10.29 -16.77 -21.86
C MET A 992 9.65 -17.53 -23.03
N TYR A 993 8.85 -16.81 -23.80
CA TYR A 993 8.14 -17.29 -25.00
C TYR A 993 8.38 -16.32 -26.16
N LEU A 994 8.34 -16.85 -27.38
CA LEU A 994 8.40 -16.07 -28.60
C LEU A 994 7.01 -16.04 -29.25
N TYR A 995 6.60 -14.93 -29.84
CA TYR A 995 5.40 -14.87 -30.65
C TYR A 995 5.70 -14.26 -32.02
N GLN A 996 5.09 -14.80 -33.05
CA GLN A 996 5.29 -14.40 -34.44
C GLN A 996 3.96 -14.15 -35.12
N ILE A 997 3.88 -13.06 -35.88
CA ILE A 997 2.81 -12.81 -36.84
C ILE A 997 3.26 -13.13 -38.26
N GLN A 998 2.35 -13.69 -39.06
CA GLN A 998 2.41 -13.78 -40.51
C GLN A 998 1.15 -13.13 -41.09
N ALA A 999 1.30 -12.11 -41.93
CA ALA A 999 0.21 -11.49 -42.68
C ALA A 999 0.66 -11.21 -44.12
N GLY A 1000 0.19 -12.00 -45.10
CA GLY A 1000 0.73 -11.92 -46.47
C GLY A 1000 2.23 -12.25 -46.52
N GLU A 1001 3.07 -11.32 -47.00
CA GLU A 1001 4.54 -11.44 -46.98
C GLU A 1001 5.19 -10.92 -45.68
N PHE A 1002 4.44 -10.23 -44.81
CA PHE A 1002 4.96 -9.66 -43.57
C PHE A 1002 5.13 -10.72 -42.48
N VAL A 1003 6.34 -10.77 -41.90
CA VAL A 1003 6.70 -11.66 -40.78
C VAL A 1003 7.48 -10.86 -39.73
N GLN A 1004 7.01 -10.87 -38.49
CA GLN A 1004 7.72 -10.27 -37.37
C GLN A 1004 7.61 -11.17 -36.14
N THR A 1005 8.69 -11.28 -35.36
CA THR A 1005 8.78 -12.09 -34.14
C THR A 1005 9.26 -11.24 -32.98
N ASN A 1006 8.58 -11.33 -31.84
CA ASN A 1006 8.92 -10.65 -30.59
C ASN A 1006 8.93 -11.66 -29.42
N GLN A 1007 9.34 -11.23 -28.22
CA GLN A 1007 9.44 -12.06 -27.02
C GLN A 1007 8.56 -11.56 -25.87
N MET A 1008 8.15 -12.47 -24.98
CA MET A 1008 7.37 -12.19 -23.77
C MET A 1008 7.73 -13.14 -22.63
N ILE A 1009 7.50 -12.71 -21.38
CA ILE A 1009 7.87 -13.44 -20.16
C ILE A 1009 6.60 -13.69 -19.32
N LEU A 1010 6.29 -14.96 -19.07
CA LEU A 1010 5.22 -15.37 -18.13
C LEU A 1010 5.81 -15.56 -16.73
N LEU A 1011 5.26 -14.87 -15.74
CA LEU A 1011 5.50 -15.08 -14.30
C LEU A 1011 4.29 -15.81 -13.71
N LYS A 1012 4.51 -16.76 -12.80
CA LYS A 1012 3.43 -17.40 -12.03
C LYS A 1012 3.51 -16.95 -10.60
#